data_AF-A0A401Q311-F1
#
_entry.id   AF-A0A401Q311-F1
#
_cell.length_a   1.000
_cell.length_b   1.000
_cell.length_c   1.000
_cell.angle_alpha   90.00
_cell.angle_beta   90.00
_cell.angle_gamma   90.00
#
_symmetry.space_group_name_H-M   'P 1'
#
loop_
_entity.id
_entity.type
_entity.pdbx_description
1 polymer ?
#
loop_
_entity_poly.entity_id
_entity_poly.type
_entity_poly.pdbx_seq_one_letter_code
_entity_poly.pdbx_strand_id
1 'polypeptide(L)'
;PLCNLTLDDGYFEIVNTTWLHVNNETCPNGSEIYVPHQGPSEQYWDKGVLRRTNSIDETGEIVWDLALCLLLAWLIAGAALSKGIKSSGKVVYFTATFPYVVLTILLIRGLTLEGAYKGIEFYIGRQSDFSKLADAEIWKEAATQIFFSISVGWGSLITLSSYNKFHNNCYRDTIIVCVVNCATSVFAGFIIFSTLGHMAHIQDKPVSEVVQSGFSLAFIAYPEALAQLPWAPLWSSLFFFMLITLGLDTQFAGLETIFTTLLDQFPKFLRSKRLYLTAGVCALFYFLGLVYVTQAGIYWLNFVDYFCTGWILITVALLELTGLSWIYGVNRFIKDIEMMIGERTWLFWLWWRACWTFIAPCLLAVILIWSLATFAPPTYGSVQYPVWAIALGWCMIIFCSMWIPIVAIVRVVQAEGATLCQKISAACTSDPGWSSNMEKHKEKRNVVENDDNVERGNWSSNADYLLSLIGCVVGLGNIWRFPYVAYKNGGGAFLIPYTLMLGLVGIPVFFLECSFGQFASLGPVGVWKAVPMLQGVGITMTLLTTITCISYNVVMGYCLYYLFASFQSPLPWADCFSWWGADETCSRTPKDPLCNLTLDDGYFGIVNTTWLYVNNETCPNGSEIYVPHQGPSEQYWE
;
A
#
# COMPACT_ATOMS: atom_id res chain seq x y z
N PRO A 1 -5.48 15.98 -34.27
CA PRO A 1 -4.12 15.53 -34.64
C PRO A 1 -3.47 16.62 -35.48
N LEU A 2 -2.20 16.93 -35.21
CA LEU A 2 -1.39 17.74 -36.12
C LEU A 2 -0.91 16.83 -37.25
N CYS A 3 -0.64 17.38 -38.43
CA CYS A 3 -0.24 16.62 -39.59
C CYS A 3 0.98 17.29 -40.22
N ASN A 4 2.03 16.51 -40.46
CA ASN A 4 3.21 16.98 -41.16
C ASN A 4 2.99 16.88 -42.68
N LEU A 5 2.80 18.01 -43.35
CA LEU A 5 2.61 18.10 -44.79
C LEU A 5 3.91 18.49 -45.50
N THR A 6 4.17 17.86 -46.64
CA THR A 6 5.33 18.17 -47.48
C THR A 6 4.85 19.05 -48.62
N LEU A 7 5.34 20.29 -48.69
CA LEU A 7 5.02 21.23 -49.76
C LEU A 7 5.86 20.94 -51.02
N ASP A 8 5.37 21.37 -52.19
CA ASP A 8 6.00 21.13 -53.51
C ASP A 8 7.45 21.63 -53.61
N ASP A 9 7.88 22.54 -52.73
CA ASP A 9 9.23 23.10 -52.65
C ASP A 9 10.19 22.29 -51.74
N GLY A 10 9.74 21.15 -51.19
CA GLY A 10 10.54 20.27 -50.32
C GLY A 10 10.65 20.73 -48.86
N TYR A 11 9.87 21.73 -48.46
CA TYR A 11 9.72 22.17 -47.05
C TYR A 11 8.57 21.43 -46.36
N PHE A 12 8.70 21.24 -45.05
CA PHE A 12 7.69 20.60 -44.20
C PHE A 12 6.91 21.66 -43.42
N GLU A 13 5.58 21.54 -43.39
CA GLU A 13 4.69 22.40 -42.63
C GLU A 13 3.78 21.56 -41.73
N ILE A 14 3.68 21.92 -40.45
CA ILE A 14 2.83 21.20 -39.49
C ILE A 14 1.46 21.88 -39.49
N VAL A 15 0.46 21.21 -40.05
CA VAL A 15 -0.91 21.73 -40.21
C VAL A 15 -1.94 20.81 -39.56
N ASN A 16 -3.05 21.37 -39.10
CA ASN A 16 -4.10 20.60 -38.43
C ASN A 16 -5.05 19.91 -39.44
N THR A 17 -5.60 18.75 -39.06
CA THR A 17 -6.78 18.11 -39.67
C THR A 17 -7.94 19.03 -40.06
N THR A 18 -8.20 20.12 -39.33
CA THR A 18 -9.23 21.11 -39.74
C THR A 18 -8.78 21.97 -40.94
N TRP A 19 -7.51 22.39 -40.99
CA TRP A 19 -6.93 23.11 -42.13
C TRP A 19 -6.87 22.21 -43.37
N LEU A 20 -6.51 20.93 -43.16
CA LEU A 20 -6.57 19.88 -44.17
C LEU A 20 -7.99 19.76 -44.75
N HIS A 21 -9.02 19.68 -43.90
CA HIS A 21 -10.41 19.59 -44.35
C HIS A 21 -10.91 20.86 -45.07
N VAL A 22 -10.46 22.05 -44.66
CA VAL A 22 -10.83 23.32 -45.32
C VAL A 22 -10.15 23.47 -46.68
N ASN A 23 -8.91 23.00 -46.81
CA ASN A 23 -8.15 23.03 -48.07
C ASN A 23 -8.32 21.74 -48.89
N ASN A 24 -9.22 20.85 -48.48
CA ASN A 24 -9.52 19.58 -49.15
C ASN A 24 -8.30 18.66 -49.32
N GLU A 25 -7.37 18.74 -48.37
CA GLU A 25 -6.20 17.89 -48.25
C GLU A 25 -6.41 16.83 -47.17
N THR A 26 -5.65 15.73 -47.26
CA THR A 26 -5.72 14.62 -46.30
C THR A 26 -4.35 14.37 -45.70
N CYS A 27 -4.30 14.05 -44.40
CA CYS A 27 -3.02 13.77 -43.76
C CYS A 27 -2.38 12.52 -44.39
N PRO A 28 -1.12 12.58 -44.85
CA PRO A 28 -0.46 11.40 -45.39
C PRO A 28 -0.28 10.34 -44.29
N ASN A 29 -0.48 9.07 -44.62
CA ASN A 29 -0.37 7.97 -43.66
C ASN A 29 1.00 7.98 -42.95
N GLY A 30 0.99 8.08 -41.63
CA GLY A 30 2.20 8.15 -40.79
C GLY A 30 2.71 9.55 -40.46
N SER A 31 1.99 10.60 -40.87
CA SER A 31 2.37 12.02 -40.63
C SER A 31 1.58 12.69 -39.51
N GLU A 32 0.71 11.93 -38.83
CA GLU A 32 -0.11 12.40 -37.73
C GLU A 32 0.73 12.56 -36.45
N ILE A 33 0.79 13.77 -35.93
CA ILE A 33 1.43 14.15 -34.69
C ILE A 33 0.34 14.26 -33.63
N TYR A 34 0.38 13.33 -32.69
CA TYR A 34 -0.43 13.36 -31.48
C TYR A 34 0.37 14.07 -30.39
N VAL A 35 -0.16 15.17 -29.85
CA VAL A 35 0.43 15.83 -28.68
C VAL A 35 -0.18 15.18 -27.44
N PRO A 36 0.57 14.38 -26.67
CA PRO A 36 0.07 13.83 -25.42
C PRO A 36 -0.14 14.99 -24.44
N HIS A 37 -1.39 15.19 -24.00
CA HIS A 37 -1.72 16.19 -22.98
C HIS A 37 -1.84 15.52 -21.61
N GLN A 38 -1.25 16.12 -20.58
CA GLN A 38 -1.36 15.69 -19.19
C GLN A 38 -2.28 16.61 -18.41
N GLY A 39 -3.09 16.03 -17.51
CA GLY A 39 -3.92 16.80 -16.59
C GLY A 39 -3.08 17.62 -15.61
N PRO A 40 -3.60 18.72 -15.02
CA PRO A 40 -2.82 19.59 -14.15
C PRO A 40 -2.31 18.85 -12.90
N SER A 41 -3.11 17.94 -12.37
CA SER A 41 -2.75 17.12 -11.21
C SER A 41 -1.64 16.11 -11.52
N GLU A 42 -1.69 15.50 -12.71
CA GLU A 42 -0.67 14.53 -13.15
C GLU A 42 0.66 15.23 -13.37
N GLN A 43 0.64 16.37 -14.07
CA GLN A 43 1.87 17.11 -14.33
C GLN A 43 2.42 17.78 -13.07
N TYR A 44 1.56 18.25 -12.16
CA TYR A 44 1.99 18.75 -10.86
C TYR A 44 2.71 17.65 -10.06
N TRP A 45 2.20 16.41 -10.05
CA TRP A 45 2.87 15.28 -9.42
C TRP A 45 4.24 15.00 -10.05
N ASP A 46 4.29 14.89 -11.39
CA ASP A 46 5.50 14.50 -12.10
C ASP A 46 6.58 15.59 -12.07
N LYS A 47 6.22 16.84 -12.34
CA LYS A 47 7.17 17.96 -12.48
C LYS A 47 7.27 18.84 -11.24
N GLY A 48 6.15 19.13 -10.59
CA GLY A 48 6.11 20.00 -9.41
C GLY A 48 6.64 19.29 -8.17
N VAL A 49 6.06 18.14 -7.83
CA VAL A 49 6.35 17.39 -6.61
C VAL A 49 7.59 16.53 -6.74
N LEU A 50 7.59 15.60 -7.69
CA LEU A 50 8.68 14.62 -7.85
C LEU A 50 9.89 15.17 -8.60
N ARG A 51 9.68 16.18 -9.47
CA ARG A 51 10.70 16.65 -10.45
C ARG A 51 11.32 15.46 -11.19
N ARG A 52 10.47 14.52 -11.61
CA ARG A 52 10.81 13.14 -11.96
C ARG A 52 11.76 13.07 -13.14
N THR A 53 12.73 12.16 -13.06
CA THR A 53 13.58 11.78 -14.22
C THR A 53 12.80 10.95 -15.23
N ASN A 54 13.36 10.74 -16.42
CA ASN A 54 12.70 9.95 -17.47
C ASN A 54 12.68 8.44 -17.15
N SER A 55 13.67 7.97 -16.38
CA SER A 55 13.85 6.57 -16.04
C SER A 55 14.62 6.41 -14.72
N ILE A 56 14.70 5.17 -14.23
CA ILE A 56 15.49 4.83 -13.04
C ILE A 56 17.01 4.87 -13.30
N ASP A 57 17.47 4.91 -14.56
CA ASP A 57 18.90 4.98 -14.90
C ASP A 57 19.52 6.31 -14.44
N GLU A 58 18.71 7.36 -14.39
CA GLU A 58 19.11 8.69 -13.92
C GLU A 58 18.54 8.90 -12.53
N THR A 59 19.38 8.87 -11.49
CA THR A 59 18.92 9.10 -10.10
C THR A 59 18.45 10.55 -9.88
N GLY A 60 19.11 11.50 -10.55
CA GLY A 60 18.89 12.94 -10.35
C GLY A 60 19.31 13.43 -8.97
N GLU A 61 18.80 14.59 -8.57
CA GLU A 61 19.08 15.24 -7.30
C GLU A 61 18.07 14.86 -6.20
N ILE A 62 18.40 15.17 -4.94
CA ILE A 62 17.44 15.07 -3.82
C ILE A 62 16.44 16.22 -3.93
N VAL A 63 15.15 15.90 -3.93
CA VAL A 63 14.08 16.89 -3.84
C VAL A 63 13.94 17.33 -2.38
N TRP A 64 14.56 18.45 -2.03
CA TRP A 64 14.67 18.91 -0.64
C TRP A 64 13.32 19.14 0.06
N ASP A 65 12.29 19.54 -0.67
CA ASP A 65 10.94 19.72 -0.13
C ASP A 65 10.39 18.39 0.42
N LEU A 66 10.61 17.30 -0.32
CA LEU A 66 10.23 15.95 0.07
C LEU A 66 11.15 15.40 1.17
N ALA A 67 12.44 15.72 1.14
CA ALA A 67 13.38 15.34 2.19
C ALA A 67 13.00 15.96 3.55
N LEU A 68 12.58 17.23 3.57
CA LEU A 68 12.09 17.88 4.80
C LEU A 68 10.78 17.27 5.31
N CYS A 69 9.86 16.93 4.40
CA CYS A 69 8.62 16.24 4.77
C CYS A 69 8.91 14.83 5.31
N LEU A 70 9.86 14.10 4.72
CA LEU A 70 10.32 12.81 5.21
C LEU A 70 10.95 12.92 6.60
N LEU A 71 11.78 13.95 6.83
CA LEU A 71 12.34 14.22 8.15
C LEU A 71 11.24 14.44 9.19
N LEU A 72 10.24 15.27 8.87
CA LEU A 72 9.10 15.52 9.74
C LEU A 72 8.31 14.23 10.02
N ALA A 73 8.08 13.39 9.01
CA ALA A 73 7.43 12.09 9.19
C ALA A 73 8.19 11.20 10.20
N TRP A 74 9.51 11.10 10.09
CA TRP A 74 10.35 10.36 11.04
C TRP A 74 10.33 10.95 12.45
N LEU A 75 10.30 12.27 12.58
CA LEU A 75 10.19 12.94 13.88
C LEU A 75 8.85 12.65 14.55
N ILE A 76 7.74 12.68 13.80
CA ILE A 76 6.41 12.35 14.30
C ILE A 76 6.36 10.87 14.74
N ALA A 77 6.86 9.95 13.91
CA ALA A 77 6.89 8.53 14.22
C ALA A 77 7.74 8.23 15.46
N GLY A 78 8.95 8.82 15.54
CA GLY A 78 9.84 8.67 16.68
C GLY A 78 9.27 9.25 17.98
N ALA A 79 8.60 10.40 17.91
CA ALA A 79 7.94 11.02 19.07
C ALA A 79 6.80 10.15 19.60
N ALA A 80 5.94 9.64 18.72
CA ALA A 80 4.82 8.76 19.07
C ALA A 80 5.28 7.45 19.73
N LEU A 81 6.42 6.91 19.31
CA LEU A 81 7.00 5.66 19.82
C LEU A 81 8.04 5.84 20.93
N SER A 82 8.25 7.06 21.41
CA SER A 82 9.27 7.39 22.42
C SER A 82 9.19 6.53 23.69
N LYS A 83 7.98 6.14 24.11
CA LYS A 83 7.72 5.19 25.22
C LYS A 83 7.11 3.86 24.76
N GLY A 84 7.26 3.52 23.48
CA GLY A 84 6.67 2.34 22.84
C GLY A 84 5.17 2.29 22.94
N ILE A 85 4.64 1.08 23.12
CA ILE A 85 3.20 0.79 23.19
C ILE A 85 2.43 1.62 24.23
N LYS A 86 3.10 2.16 25.26
CA LYS A 86 2.48 3.04 26.26
C LYS A 86 2.18 4.45 25.73
N SER A 87 2.97 4.92 24.77
CA SER A 87 2.76 6.21 24.11
C SER A 87 1.92 6.03 22.84
N SER A 88 2.32 5.11 21.96
CA SER A 88 1.57 4.87 20.72
C SER A 88 0.14 4.40 20.99
N GLY A 89 -0.07 3.56 22.00
CA GLY A 89 -1.40 3.13 22.44
C GLY A 89 -2.33 4.26 22.92
N LYS A 90 -1.82 5.47 23.16
CA LYS A 90 -2.62 6.67 23.42
C LYS A 90 -2.81 7.54 22.18
N VAL A 91 -1.80 7.63 21.32
CA VAL A 91 -1.88 8.35 20.05
C VAL A 91 -2.94 7.72 19.12
N VAL A 92 -3.02 6.38 19.09
CA VAL A 92 -3.98 5.63 18.26
C VAL A 92 -5.45 5.95 18.52
N TYR A 93 -5.80 6.50 19.69
CA TYR A 93 -7.18 6.94 19.93
C TYR A 93 -7.61 8.04 18.97
N PHE A 94 -6.69 8.91 18.59
CA PHE A 94 -6.93 9.93 17.59
C PHE A 94 -6.66 9.39 16.18
N THR A 95 -5.47 8.83 15.95
CA THR A 95 -5.02 8.47 14.60
C THR A 95 -5.84 7.33 13.98
N ALA A 96 -6.36 6.38 14.78
CA ALA A 96 -7.20 5.31 14.26
C ALA A 96 -8.68 5.71 14.10
N THR A 97 -9.18 6.72 14.84
CA THR A 97 -10.61 7.10 14.81
C THR A 97 -10.90 8.30 13.92
N PHE A 98 -9.98 9.26 13.84
CA PHE A 98 -10.12 10.46 13.02
C PHE A 98 -10.39 10.16 11.53
N PRO A 99 -9.75 9.16 10.91
CA PRO A 99 -10.06 8.79 9.53
C PRO A 99 -11.54 8.48 9.30
N TYR A 100 -12.22 7.81 10.23
CA TYR A 100 -13.64 7.50 10.08
C TYR A 100 -14.53 8.75 10.09
N VAL A 101 -14.13 9.79 10.82
CA VAL A 101 -14.82 11.09 10.77
C VAL A 101 -14.69 11.70 9.38
N VAL A 102 -13.47 11.76 8.84
CA VAL A 102 -13.21 12.32 7.51
C VAL A 102 -13.86 11.50 6.40
N LEU A 103 -13.73 10.17 6.44
CA LEU A 103 -14.37 9.27 5.48
C LEU A 103 -15.89 9.45 5.47
N THR A 104 -16.53 9.58 6.64
CA THR A 104 -17.97 9.83 6.72
C THR A 104 -18.36 11.17 6.09
N ILE A 105 -17.59 12.23 6.36
CA ILE A 105 -17.80 13.55 5.78
C ILE A 105 -17.64 13.51 4.26
N LEU A 106 -16.58 12.86 3.76
CA LEU A 106 -16.31 12.72 2.33
C LEU A 106 -17.36 11.84 1.64
N LEU A 107 -17.90 10.82 2.31
CA LEU A 107 -18.99 10.01 1.77
C LEU A 107 -20.25 10.83 1.57
N ILE A 108 -20.67 11.59 2.60
CA ILE A 108 -21.84 12.46 2.49
C ILE A 108 -21.63 13.45 1.34
N ARG A 109 -20.45 14.07 1.26
CA ARG A 109 -20.16 15.00 0.19
C ARG A 109 -20.18 14.32 -1.18
N GLY A 110 -19.48 13.20 -1.34
CA GLY A 110 -19.38 12.44 -2.59
C GLY A 110 -20.74 11.98 -3.11
N LEU A 111 -21.62 11.49 -2.23
CA LEU A 111 -22.97 11.07 -2.61
C LEU A 111 -23.91 12.24 -2.98
N THR A 112 -23.62 13.46 -2.52
CA THR A 112 -24.38 14.67 -2.92
C THR A 112 -23.94 15.28 -4.25
N LEU A 113 -22.88 14.74 -4.87
CA LEU A 113 -22.39 15.23 -6.16
C LEU A 113 -23.26 14.73 -7.31
N GLU A 114 -23.44 15.57 -8.31
CA GLU A 114 -24.12 15.21 -9.55
C GLU A 114 -23.34 14.10 -10.28
N GLY A 115 -24.03 13.09 -10.80
CA GLY A 115 -23.36 11.98 -11.49
C GLY A 115 -22.70 10.93 -10.58
N ALA A 116 -22.68 11.12 -9.25
CA ALA A 116 -22.12 10.16 -8.30
C ALA A 116 -22.69 8.73 -8.47
N TYR A 117 -23.97 8.63 -8.87
CA TYR A 117 -24.64 7.36 -9.13
C TYR A 117 -23.94 6.50 -10.19
N LYS A 118 -23.28 7.10 -11.20
CA LYS A 118 -22.57 6.37 -12.26
C LYS A 118 -21.47 5.47 -11.68
N GLY A 119 -20.70 6.01 -10.73
CA GLY A 119 -19.64 5.25 -10.09
C GLY A 119 -20.15 4.22 -9.09
N ILE A 120 -21.24 4.51 -8.37
CA ILE A 120 -21.89 3.53 -7.48
C ILE A 120 -22.49 2.36 -8.27
N GLU A 121 -23.08 2.63 -9.44
CA GLU A 121 -23.58 1.60 -10.34
C GLU A 121 -22.48 0.66 -10.84
N PHE A 122 -21.28 1.19 -11.09
CA PHE A 122 -20.10 0.39 -11.41
C PHE A 122 -19.61 -0.40 -10.20
N TYR A 123 -19.57 0.22 -9.02
CA TYR A 123 -18.98 -0.40 -7.85
C TYR A 123 -19.77 -1.60 -7.32
N ILE A 124 -21.09 -1.47 -7.16
CA ILE A 124 -21.93 -2.54 -6.59
C ILE A 124 -23.27 -2.71 -7.32
N GLY A 125 -23.53 -1.88 -8.34
CA GLY A 125 -24.79 -1.90 -9.07
C GLY A 125 -24.75 -2.80 -10.30
N ARG A 126 -25.63 -2.48 -11.25
CA ARG A 126 -25.88 -3.28 -12.46
C ARG A 126 -24.70 -3.34 -13.43
N GLN A 127 -23.76 -2.40 -13.34
CA GLN A 127 -22.60 -2.34 -14.21
C GLN A 127 -21.42 -3.20 -13.68
N SER A 128 -21.60 -3.91 -12.55
CA SER A 128 -20.61 -4.87 -12.06
C SER A 128 -20.47 -6.05 -13.03
N ASP A 129 -19.23 -6.38 -13.41
CA ASP A 129 -18.94 -7.43 -14.38
C ASP A 129 -18.69 -8.77 -13.67
N PHE A 130 -19.75 -9.57 -13.52
CA PHE A 130 -19.67 -10.91 -12.92
C PHE A 130 -19.00 -11.95 -13.82
N SER A 131 -18.78 -11.67 -15.11
CA SER A 131 -18.04 -12.58 -15.99
C SER A 131 -16.57 -12.74 -15.54
N LYS A 132 -16.02 -11.71 -14.89
CA LYS A 132 -14.68 -11.72 -14.29
C LYS A 132 -14.47 -12.80 -13.23
N LEU A 133 -15.53 -13.35 -12.62
CA LEU A 133 -15.41 -14.44 -11.65
C LEU A 133 -14.86 -15.74 -12.25
N ALA A 134 -14.98 -15.92 -13.57
CA ALA A 134 -14.41 -17.05 -14.28
C ALA A 134 -12.90 -16.92 -14.51
N ASP A 135 -12.34 -15.72 -14.37
CA ASP A 135 -10.92 -15.45 -14.51
C ASP A 135 -10.18 -15.83 -13.21
N ALA A 136 -9.11 -16.61 -13.29
CA ALA A 136 -8.32 -16.96 -12.11
C ALA A 136 -7.59 -15.75 -11.49
N GLU A 137 -7.33 -14.72 -12.30
CA GLU A 137 -6.62 -13.51 -11.88
C GLU A 137 -7.38 -12.75 -10.78
N ILE A 138 -8.72 -12.73 -10.82
CA ILE A 138 -9.54 -12.06 -9.79
C ILE A 138 -9.34 -12.68 -8.41
N TRP A 139 -9.18 -14.01 -8.35
CA TRP A 139 -9.00 -14.75 -7.11
C TRP A 139 -7.61 -14.54 -6.53
N LYS A 140 -6.61 -14.43 -7.42
CA LYS A 140 -5.24 -14.06 -7.05
C LYS A 140 -5.22 -12.65 -6.44
N GLU A 141 -5.77 -11.66 -7.15
CA GLU A 141 -5.84 -10.26 -6.70
C GLU A 141 -6.61 -10.13 -5.38
N ALA A 142 -7.72 -10.87 -5.22
CA ALA A 142 -8.48 -10.89 -3.98
C ALA A 142 -7.68 -11.44 -2.79
N ALA A 143 -6.98 -12.55 -2.99
CA ALA A 143 -6.14 -13.12 -1.95
C ALA A 143 -4.99 -12.18 -1.61
N THR A 144 -4.25 -11.71 -2.61
CA THR A 144 -3.14 -10.76 -2.43
C THR A 144 -3.61 -9.50 -1.70
N GLN A 145 -4.76 -8.93 -2.05
CA GLN A 145 -5.35 -7.78 -1.37
C GLN A 145 -5.66 -8.08 0.10
N ILE A 146 -6.19 -9.26 0.43
CA ILE A 146 -6.43 -9.65 1.83
C ILE A 146 -5.12 -9.71 2.61
N PHE A 147 -4.09 -10.39 2.11
CA PHE A 147 -2.80 -10.50 2.78
C PHE A 147 -2.17 -9.15 3.08
N PHE A 148 -2.18 -8.26 2.09
CA PHE A 148 -1.67 -6.90 2.27
C PHE A 148 -2.52 -6.05 3.20
N SER A 149 -3.84 -6.25 3.19
CA SER A 149 -4.74 -5.43 3.99
C SER A 149 -4.74 -5.80 5.47
N ILE A 150 -4.58 -7.06 5.84
CA ILE A 150 -4.62 -7.46 7.26
C ILE A 150 -3.24 -7.60 7.90
N SER A 151 -2.18 -7.21 7.22
CA SER A 151 -0.80 -7.20 7.74
C SER A 151 -0.31 -8.58 8.24
N VAL A 152 -0.77 -9.66 7.61
CA VAL A 152 -0.29 -11.03 7.84
C VAL A 152 1.08 -11.25 7.18
N GLY A 153 1.98 -11.95 7.86
CA GLY A 153 3.33 -12.30 7.40
C GLY A 153 4.38 -11.23 7.67
N TRP A 154 4.01 -10.10 8.28
CA TRP A 154 4.91 -8.98 8.58
C TRP A 154 5.58 -9.08 9.96
N GLY A 155 5.04 -9.92 10.86
CA GLY A 155 5.45 -10.00 12.25
C GLY A 155 4.92 -8.87 13.15
N SER A 156 4.22 -7.88 12.58
CA SER A 156 3.55 -6.81 13.32
C SER A 156 2.45 -7.34 14.24
N LEU A 157 1.64 -8.30 13.76
CA LEU A 157 0.57 -8.91 14.56
C LEU A 157 1.13 -9.72 15.73
N ILE A 158 2.17 -10.53 15.47
CA ILE A 158 2.91 -11.26 16.51
C ILE A 158 3.46 -10.29 17.55
N THR A 159 4.07 -9.19 17.09
CA THR A 159 4.63 -8.17 17.99
C THR A 159 3.55 -7.53 18.86
N LEU A 160 2.49 -6.98 18.26
CA LEU A 160 1.45 -6.26 19.00
C LEU A 160 0.72 -7.19 19.98
N SER A 161 0.42 -8.42 19.56
CA SER A 161 -0.24 -9.42 20.42
C SER A 161 0.64 -9.92 21.55
N SER A 162 1.97 -9.95 21.38
CA SER A 162 2.90 -10.37 22.43
C SER A 162 2.97 -9.44 23.65
N TYR A 163 2.38 -8.24 23.54
CA TYR A 163 2.19 -7.31 24.67
C TYR A 163 0.84 -7.52 25.40
N ASN A 164 -0.02 -8.42 24.93
CA ASN A 164 -1.27 -8.73 25.62
C ASN A 164 -1.03 -9.46 26.93
N LYS A 165 -2.01 -9.35 27.83
CA LYS A 165 -2.13 -10.26 28.97
C LYS A 165 -2.42 -11.67 28.45
N PHE A 166 -1.91 -12.69 29.12
CA PHE A 166 -2.00 -14.08 28.66
C PHE A 166 -3.44 -14.56 28.41
N HIS A 167 -4.39 -14.15 29.27
CA HIS A 167 -5.81 -14.49 29.16
C HIS A 167 -6.67 -13.50 28.36
N ASN A 168 -6.06 -12.63 27.55
CA ASN A 168 -6.82 -11.77 26.66
C ASN A 168 -7.53 -12.59 25.57
N ASN A 169 -8.75 -12.21 25.19
CA ASN A 169 -9.53 -12.96 24.20
C ASN A 169 -9.11 -12.61 22.76
N CYS A 170 -7.97 -13.17 22.33
CA CYS A 170 -7.41 -12.94 20.99
C CYS A 170 -8.33 -13.39 19.85
N TYR A 171 -9.22 -14.37 20.07
CA TYR A 171 -10.21 -14.80 19.07
C TYR A 171 -11.22 -13.68 18.78
N ARG A 172 -11.84 -13.12 19.82
CA ARG A 172 -12.81 -12.03 19.67
C ARG A 172 -12.16 -10.82 18.99
N ASP A 173 -10.97 -10.45 19.43
CA ASP A 173 -10.24 -9.31 18.88
C ASP A 173 -9.93 -9.52 17.39
N THR A 174 -9.51 -10.73 17.00
CA THR A 174 -9.28 -11.09 15.59
C THR A 174 -10.52 -10.88 14.73
N ILE A 175 -11.69 -11.39 15.15
CA ILE A 175 -12.92 -11.25 14.38
C ILE A 175 -13.31 -9.77 14.22
N ILE A 176 -13.24 -8.99 15.30
CA ILE A 176 -13.57 -7.56 15.26
C ILE A 176 -12.64 -6.84 14.29
N VAL A 177 -11.32 -7.03 14.41
CA VAL A 177 -10.33 -6.32 13.60
C VAL A 177 -10.46 -6.66 12.12
N CYS A 178 -10.62 -7.95 11.77
CA CYS A 178 -10.76 -8.38 10.38
C CYS A 178 -12.05 -7.85 9.73
N VAL A 179 -13.16 -7.84 10.47
CA VAL A 179 -14.44 -7.30 9.99
C VAL A 179 -14.35 -5.79 9.82
N VAL A 180 -13.81 -5.06 10.80
CA VAL A 180 -13.60 -3.61 10.71
C VAL A 180 -12.73 -3.28 9.50
N ASN A 181 -11.61 -3.99 9.32
CA ASN A 181 -10.73 -3.78 8.17
C ASN A 181 -11.47 -3.87 6.82
N CYS A 182 -12.24 -4.95 6.63
CA CYS A 182 -12.96 -5.17 5.38
C CYS A 182 -14.13 -4.21 5.20
N ALA A 183 -14.85 -3.90 6.28
CA ALA A 183 -15.90 -2.89 6.26
C ALA A 183 -15.32 -1.52 5.87
N THR A 184 -14.15 -1.15 6.38
CA THR A 184 -13.48 0.10 6.02
C THR A 184 -13.06 0.13 4.56
N SER A 185 -12.52 -0.97 4.01
CA SER A 185 -12.24 -1.06 2.56
C SER A 185 -13.49 -0.85 1.71
N VAL A 186 -14.59 -1.53 2.07
CA VAL A 186 -15.85 -1.41 1.33
C VAL A 186 -16.42 0.00 1.43
N PHE A 187 -16.36 0.59 2.62
CA PHE A 187 -16.80 1.95 2.92
C PHE A 187 -15.97 3.00 2.16
N ALA A 188 -14.65 2.85 2.15
CA ALA A 188 -13.76 3.67 1.33
C ALA A 188 -14.14 3.56 -0.14
N GLY A 189 -14.40 2.35 -0.65
CA GLY A 189 -14.91 2.13 -2.01
C GLY A 189 -16.09 3.03 -2.36
N PHE A 190 -17.12 3.13 -1.52
CA PHE A 190 -18.25 4.03 -1.79
C PHE A 190 -17.85 5.50 -1.95
N ILE A 191 -16.92 5.98 -1.13
CA ILE A 191 -16.40 7.35 -1.22
C ILE A 191 -15.75 7.55 -2.57
N ILE A 192 -14.80 6.67 -2.91
CA ILE A 192 -14.00 6.79 -4.14
C ILE A 192 -14.87 6.68 -5.38
N PHE A 193 -15.72 5.66 -5.46
CA PHE A 193 -16.58 5.46 -6.60
C PHE A 193 -17.63 6.57 -6.73
N SER A 194 -18.14 7.15 -5.64
CA SER A 194 -19.03 8.31 -5.74
C SER A 194 -18.34 9.53 -6.36
N THR A 195 -17.10 9.79 -5.96
CA THR A 195 -16.29 10.90 -6.49
C THR A 195 -15.84 10.66 -7.94
N LEU A 196 -15.42 9.43 -8.28
CA LEU A 196 -15.09 9.07 -9.66
C LEU A 196 -16.31 9.11 -10.58
N GLY A 197 -17.49 8.76 -10.08
CA GLY A 197 -18.75 8.89 -10.83
C GLY A 197 -19.07 10.34 -11.20
N HIS A 198 -18.82 11.28 -10.28
CA HIS A 198 -18.95 12.71 -10.55
C HIS A 198 -17.95 13.18 -11.61
N MET A 199 -16.68 12.78 -11.49
CA MET A 199 -15.64 13.10 -12.47
C MET A 199 -15.98 12.58 -13.87
N ALA A 200 -16.42 11.32 -13.97
CA ALA A 200 -16.89 10.71 -15.21
C ALA A 200 -18.09 11.46 -15.82
N HIS A 201 -18.96 12.03 -14.97
CA HIS A 201 -20.08 12.85 -15.42
C HIS A 201 -19.64 14.21 -15.97
N ILE A 202 -18.72 14.92 -15.28
CA ILE A 202 -18.20 16.21 -15.74
C ILE A 202 -17.36 16.06 -17.01
N GLN A 203 -16.51 15.05 -17.08
CA GLN A 203 -15.60 14.83 -18.20
C GLN A 203 -16.26 14.14 -19.40
N ASP A 204 -17.53 13.74 -19.27
CA ASP A 204 -18.27 12.95 -20.26
C ASP A 204 -17.48 11.72 -20.74
N LYS A 205 -16.91 10.99 -19.78
CA LYS A 205 -16.14 9.77 -19.99
C LYS A 205 -16.76 8.60 -19.23
N PRO A 206 -16.58 7.36 -19.70
CA PRO A 206 -16.91 6.21 -18.88
C PRO A 206 -16.05 6.23 -17.62
N VAL A 207 -16.61 5.72 -16.51
CA VAL A 207 -15.87 5.59 -15.23
C VAL A 207 -14.57 4.83 -15.44
N SER A 208 -14.49 3.98 -16.48
CA SER A 208 -13.33 3.18 -16.76
C SER A 208 -12.08 3.92 -17.22
N GLU A 209 -12.24 5.12 -17.78
CA GLU A 209 -11.12 5.92 -18.31
C GLU A 209 -10.58 6.94 -17.31
N VAL A 210 -11.28 7.15 -16.18
CA VAL A 210 -10.88 8.13 -15.17
C VAL A 210 -10.11 7.50 -14.00
N VAL A 211 -9.95 6.18 -13.96
CA VAL A 211 -9.27 5.48 -12.85
C VAL A 211 -7.80 5.24 -13.16
N GLN A 212 -6.93 5.85 -12.36
CA GLN A 212 -5.49 5.59 -12.35
C GLN A 212 -5.10 4.52 -11.32
N SER A 213 -3.94 3.89 -11.49
CA SER A 213 -3.47 2.79 -10.62
C SER A 213 -2.44 3.23 -9.56
N GLY A 214 -2.43 2.54 -8.42
CA GLY A 214 -1.34 2.63 -7.44
C GLY A 214 -1.22 4.00 -6.76
N PHE A 215 0.02 4.50 -6.60
CA PHE A 215 0.31 5.82 -6.01
C PHE A 215 -0.36 6.97 -6.76
N SER A 216 -0.53 6.84 -8.07
CA SER A 216 -1.17 7.86 -8.91
C SER A 216 -2.63 8.08 -8.51
N LEU A 217 -3.35 7.06 -8.02
CA LEU A 217 -4.70 7.29 -7.52
C LEU A 217 -4.70 8.25 -6.30
N ALA A 218 -3.74 8.05 -5.38
CA ALA A 218 -3.60 8.82 -4.15
C ALA A 218 -3.24 10.30 -4.38
N PHE A 219 -2.30 10.55 -5.31
CA PHE A 219 -1.65 11.85 -5.47
C PHE A 219 -1.97 12.57 -6.79
N ILE A 220 -2.70 11.92 -7.71
CA ILE A 220 -3.15 12.52 -8.97
C ILE A 220 -4.68 12.55 -9.02
N ALA A 221 -5.33 11.38 -8.96
CA ALA A 221 -6.78 11.29 -9.15
C ALA A 221 -7.59 11.90 -7.99
N TYR A 222 -7.27 11.63 -6.72
CA TYR A 222 -7.99 12.29 -5.62
C TYR A 222 -7.78 13.79 -5.58
N PRO A 223 -6.54 14.31 -5.67
CA PRO A 223 -6.34 15.75 -5.63
C PRO A 223 -7.08 16.46 -6.76
N GLU A 224 -7.11 15.87 -7.96
CA GLU A 224 -7.91 16.36 -9.08
C GLU A 224 -9.41 16.41 -8.75
N ALA A 225 -9.95 15.32 -8.19
CA ALA A 225 -11.36 15.29 -7.84
C ALA A 225 -11.73 16.26 -6.71
N LEU A 226 -10.85 16.41 -5.71
CA LEU A 226 -11.04 17.34 -4.59
C LEU A 226 -10.93 18.81 -5.04
N ALA A 227 -10.10 19.09 -6.05
CA ALA A 227 -9.97 20.41 -6.66
C ALA A 227 -11.27 20.91 -7.32
N GLN A 228 -12.14 19.99 -7.74
CA GLN A 228 -13.44 20.32 -8.35
C GLN A 228 -14.51 20.67 -7.30
N LEU A 229 -14.27 20.41 -6.01
CA LEU A 229 -15.23 20.70 -4.95
C LEU A 229 -15.18 22.19 -4.53
N PRO A 230 -16.34 22.79 -4.16
CA PRO A 230 -16.33 24.11 -3.56
C PRO A 230 -15.53 24.08 -2.25
N TRP A 231 -14.72 25.10 -2.01
CA TRP A 231 -13.77 25.13 -0.89
C TRP A 231 -12.76 23.97 -0.91
N ALA A 232 -12.25 23.63 -2.09
CA ALA A 232 -11.26 22.58 -2.32
C ALA A 232 -10.08 22.52 -1.31
N PRO A 233 -9.52 23.64 -0.82
CA PRO A 233 -8.48 23.63 0.23
C PRO A 233 -8.88 22.88 1.50
N LEU A 234 -10.13 23.02 1.95
CA LEU A 234 -10.64 22.33 3.14
C LEU A 234 -10.67 20.81 2.95
N TRP A 235 -11.24 20.35 1.83
CA TRP A 235 -11.38 18.92 1.54
C TRP A 235 -10.03 18.25 1.35
N SER A 236 -9.12 18.92 0.64
CA SER A 236 -7.75 18.42 0.42
C SER A 236 -6.97 18.34 1.74
N SER A 237 -7.07 19.36 2.59
CA SER A 237 -6.43 19.36 3.91
C SER A 237 -6.94 18.21 4.78
N LEU A 238 -8.26 18.00 4.83
CA LEU A 238 -8.86 16.89 5.59
C LEU A 238 -8.44 15.52 5.03
N PHE A 239 -8.42 15.38 3.70
CA PHE A 239 -8.03 14.14 3.04
C PHE A 239 -6.57 13.77 3.30
N PHE A 240 -5.63 14.69 3.08
CA PHE A 240 -4.21 14.41 3.31
C PHE A 240 -3.85 14.25 4.78
N PHE A 241 -4.51 15.00 5.67
CA PHE A 241 -4.35 14.79 7.11
C PHE A 241 -4.90 13.42 7.55
N MET A 242 -6.02 12.97 6.98
CA MET A 242 -6.53 11.61 7.18
C MET A 242 -5.52 10.56 6.70
N LEU A 243 -4.95 10.71 5.50
CA LEU A 243 -3.94 9.78 4.98
C LEU A 243 -2.71 9.72 5.91
N ILE A 244 -2.27 10.85 6.45
CA ILE A 244 -1.19 10.88 7.45
C ILE A 244 -1.57 10.04 8.68
N THR A 245 -2.77 10.25 9.23
CA THR A 245 -3.18 9.49 10.43
C THR A 245 -3.28 7.98 10.19
N LEU A 246 -3.78 7.55 9.02
CA LEU A 246 -3.84 6.13 8.64
C LEU A 246 -2.45 5.52 8.46
N GLY A 247 -1.54 6.23 7.78
CA GLY A 247 -0.20 5.70 7.56
C GLY A 247 0.64 5.66 8.83
N LEU A 248 0.47 6.62 9.75
CA LEU A 248 1.20 6.61 11.02
C LEU A 248 0.94 5.36 11.85
N ASP A 249 -0.31 4.88 11.91
CA ASP A 249 -0.64 3.71 12.74
C ASP A 249 0.00 2.42 12.22
N THR A 250 0.00 2.22 10.90
CA THR A 250 0.74 1.12 10.26
C THR A 250 2.24 1.25 10.52
N GLN A 251 2.79 2.45 10.40
CA GLN A 251 4.20 2.72 10.66
C GLN A 251 4.59 2.47 12.13
N PHE A 252 3.69 2.75 13.09
CA PHE A 252 3.92 2.47 14.50
C PHE A 252 4.09 0.97 14.75
N ALA A 253 3.24 0.14 14.16
CA ALA A 253 3.31 -1.31 14.31
C ALA A 253 4.59 -1.89 13.69
N GLY A 254 4.98 -1.42 12.50
CA GLY A 254 6.20 -1.84 11.83
C GLY A 254 7.47 -1.47 12.62
N LEU A 255 7.57 -0.23 13.11
CA LEU A 255 8.70 0.19 13.94
C LEU A 255 8.73 -0.54 15.28
N GLU A 256 7.58 -0.77 15.92
CA GLU A 256 7.55 -1.54 17.18
C GLU A 256 8.01 -2.99 16.96
N THR A 257 7.78 -3.57 15.77
CA THR A 257 8.30 -4.90 15.40
C THR A 257 9.82 -4.93 15.38
N ILE A 258 10.44 -3.90 14.80
CA ILE A 258 11.90 -3.76 14.75
C ILE A 258 12.45 -3.52 16.15
N PHE A 259 11.87 -2.58 16.91
CA PHE A 259 12.30 -2.28 18.28
C PHE A 259 12.16 -3.47 19.21
N THR A 260 11.02 -4.16 19.15
CA THR A 260 10.79 -5.40 19.91
C THR A 260 11.87 -6.43 19.59
N THR A 261 12.13 -6.66 18.31
CA THR A 261 13.12 -7.66 17.89
C THR A 261 14.50 -7.32 18.44
N LEU A 262 14.94 -6.06 18.34
CA LEU A 262 16.22 -5.62 18.88
C LEU A 262 16.27 -5.70 20.41
N LEU A 263 15.20 -5.30 21.10
CA LEU A 263 15.09 -5.34 22.56
C LEU A 263 15.07 -6.77 23.12
N ASP A 264 14.47 -7.72 22.40
CA ASP A 264 14.41 -9.13 22.78
C ASP A 264 15.76 -9.83 22.55
N GLN A 265 16.52 -9.44 21.53
CA GLN A 265 17.86 -9.99 21.26
C GLN A 265 18.95 -9.41 22.18
N PHE A 266 18.88 -8.12 22.50
CA PHE A 266 19.88 -7.42 23.32
C PHE A 266 19.29 -6.75 24.57
N PRO A 267 18.58 -7.49 25.44
CA PRO A 267 17.78 -6.91 26.53
C PRO A 267 18.62 -6.15 27.55
N LYS A 268 19.82 -6.65 27.87
CA LYS A 268 20.72 -6.03 28.87
C LYS A 268 21.25 -4.65 28.45
N PHE A 269 21.38 -4.41 27.15
CA PHE A 269 22.00 -3.18 26.63
C PHE A 269 20.97 -2.15 26.16
N LEU A 270 19.88 -2.60 25.51
CA LEU A 270 18.95 -1.71 24.82
C LEU A 270 17.73 -1.29 25.65
N ARG A 271 17.29 -2.07 26.64
CA ARG A 271 16.05 -1.78 27.38
C ARG A 271 16.10 -0.45 28.14
N SER A 272 17.20 -0.14 28.82
CA SER A 272 17.37 1.13 29.53
C SER A 272 17.59 2.32 28.60
N LYS A 273 17.88 2.07 27.32
CA LYS A 273 18.23 3.08 26.30
C LYS A 273 17.21 3.17 25.16
N ARG A 274 15.96 2.76 25.41
CA ARG A 274 14.90 2.71 24.38
C ARG A 274 14.76 4.01 23.59
N LEU A 275 14.77 5.17 24.25
CA LEU A 275 14.65 6.46 23.56
C LEU A 275 15.81 6.70 22.57
N TYR A 276 17.04 6.38 22.97
CA TYR A 276 18.21 6.49 22.10
C TYR A 276 18.16 5.48 20.95
N LEU A 277 17.64 4.28 21.20
CA LEU A 277 17.39 3.29 20.14
C LEU A 277 16.39 3.82 19.11
N THR A 278 15.25 4.37 19.56
CA THR A 278 14.23 4.94 18.69
C THR A 278 14.79 6.10 17.86
N ALA A 279 15.50 7.04 18.49
CA ALA A 279 16.12 8.16 17.79
C ALA A 279 17.18 7.69 16.77
N GLY A 280 18.04 6.74 17.15
CA GLY A 280 19.09 6.22 16.27
C GLY A 280 18.53 5.47 15.06
N VAL A 281 17.49 4.65 15.24
CA VAL A 281 16.84 3.93 14.14
C VAL A 281 16.09 4.88 13.22
N CYS A 282 15.33 5.86 13.75
CA CYS A 282 14.64 6.84 12.91
C CYS A 282 15.63 7.70 12.12
N ALA A 283 16.76 8.10 12.74
CA ALA A 283 17.81 8.82 12.03
C ALA A 283 18.46 7.97 10.93
N LEU A 284 18.78 6.71 11.21
CA LEU A 284 19.32 5.77 10.21
C LEU A 284 18.34 5.61 9.03
N PHE A 285 17.06 5.38 9.31
CA PHE A 285 16.04 5.18 8.28
C PHE A 285 15.72 6.45 7.50
N TYR A 286 15.87 7.64 8.10
CA TYR A 286 15.82 8.90 7.36
C TYR A 286 16.91 8.95 6.28
N PHE A 287 18.17 8.68 6.64
CA PHE A 287 19.27 8.71 5.67
C PHE A 287 19.14 7.63 4.59
N LEU A 288 18.74 6.41 4.96
CA LEU A 288 18.45 5.36 3.98
C LEU A 288 17.25 5.71 3.09
N GLY A 289 16.29 6.47 3.62
CA GLY A 289 15.09 6.92 2.91
C GLY A 289 15.35 8.01 1.87
N LEU A 290 16.50 8.71 1.92
CA LEU A 290 16.81 9.80 1.00
C LEU A 290 16.83 9.37 -0.48
N VAL A 291 17.15 8.10 -0.76
CA VAL A 291 17.12 7.56 -2.13
C VAL A 291 15.73 7.63 -2.76
N TYR A 292 14.66 7.50 -1.96
CA TYR A 292 13.27 7.51 -2.42
C TYR A 292 12.69 8.91 -2.59
N VAL A 293 13.42 9.95 -2.18
CA VAL A 293 13.04 11.36 -2.39
C VAL A 293 14.00 12.07 -3.36
N THR A 294 14.74 11.29 -4.13
CA THR A 294 15.42 11.78 -5.35
C THR A 294 14.42 11.95 -6.48
N GLN A 295 14.84 12.56 -7.60
CA GLN A 295 14.02 12.66 -8.80
C GLN A 295 13.65 11.28 -9.39
N ALA A 296 14.48 10.25 -9.19
CA ALA A 296 14.14 8.86 -9.50
C ALA A 296 13.37 8.14 -8.38
N GLY A 297 13.08 8.82 -7.27
CA GLY A 297 12.62 8.22 -6.02
C GLY A 297 11.35 7.38 -6.14
N ILE A 298 10.42 7.82 -6.99
CA ILE A 298 9.17 7.09 -7.23
C ILE A 298 9.40 5.75 -7.92
N TYR A 299 10.41 5.65 -8.81
CA TYR A 299 10.78 4.39 -9.44
C TYR A 299 11.33 3.42 -8.40
N TRP A 300 12.16 3.89 -7.46
CA TRP A 300 12.65 3.08 -6.35
C TRP A 300 11.52 2.61 -5.42
N LEU A 301 10.56 3.49 -5.09
CA LEU A 301 9.42 3.12 -4.27
C LEU A 301 8.56 2.03 -4.93
N ASN A 302 8.16 2.24 -6.18
CA ASN A 302 7.37 1.28 -6.95
C ASN A 302 8.13 -0.05 -7.11
N PHE A 303 9.44 0.01 -7.33
CA PHE A 303 10.29 -1.16 -7.47
C PHE A 303 10.35 -2.01 -6.18
N VAL A 304 10.59 -1.38 -5.04
CA VAL A 304 10.64 -2.07 -3.75
C VAL A 304 9.29 -2.62 -3.35
N ASP A 305 8.20 -1.85 -3.57
CA ASP A 305 6.84 -2.32 -3.32
C ASP A 305 6.50 -3.57 -4.12
N TYR A 306 6.92 -3.61 -5.40
CA TYR A 306 6.69 -4.76 -6.27
C TYR A 306 7.49 -6.01 -5.85
N PHE A 307 8.81 -5.89 -5.65
CA PHE A 307 9.68 -7.06 -5.44
C PHE A 307 9.73 -7.56 -4.00
N CYS A 308 9.73 -6.69 -2.99
CA CYS A 308 9.93 -7.11 -1.60
C CYS A 308 8.63 -7.54 -0.90
N THR A 309 7.48 -7.08 -1.38
CA THR A 309 6.24 -7.12 -0.60
C THR A 309 5.36 -8.33 -0.99
N GLY A 310 5.42 -8.81 -2.25
CA GLY A 310 4.53 -9.87 -2.75
C GLY A 310 4.88 -11.31 -2.34
N TRP A 311 5.81 -11.94 -3.04
CA TRP A 311 6.04 -13.38 -2.94
C TRP A 311 6.63 -13.83 -1.61
N ILE A 312 7.42 -12.97 -0.98
CA ILE A 312 8.11 -13.30 0.27
C ILE A 312 7.08 -13.42 1.39
N LEU A 313 6.07 -12.54 1.45
CA LEU A 313 4.99 -12.64 2.45
C LEU A 313 4.18 -13.93 2.31
N ILE A 314 3.82 -14.30 1.07
CA ILE A 314 3.07 -15.55 0.82
C ILE A 314 3.92 -16.76 1.23
N THR A 315 5.22 -16.73 0.92
CA THR A 315 6.17 -17.78 1.32
C THR A 315 6.31 -17.87 2.84
N VAL A 316 6.43 -16.72 3.52
CA VAL A 316 6.47 -16.64 4.97
C VAL A 316 5.20 -17.24 5.57
N ALA A 317 4.00 -16.81 5.13
CA ALA A 317 2.73 -17.32 5.62
C ALA A 317 2.56 -18.84 5.42
N LEU A 318 3.01 -19.37 4.28
CA LEU A 318 3.05 -20.81 4.03
C LEU A 318 3.94 -21.55 5.02
N LEU A 319 5.14 -21.01 5.29
CA LEU A 319 6.06 -21.59 6.26
C LEU A 319 5.55 -21.46 7.70
N GLU A 320 4.80 -20.41 8.02
CA GLU A 320 4.16 -20.26 9.32
C GLU A 320 3.12 -21.34 9.56
N LEU A 321 2.21 -21.50 8.61
CA LEU A 321 1.18 -22.53 8.63
C LEU A 321 1.79 -23.93 8.69
N THR A 322 2.84 -24.17 7.88
CA THR A 322 3.57 -25.44 7.86
C THR A 322 4.24 -25.72 9.21
N GLY A 323 4.94 -24.72 9.73
CA GLY A 323 5.65 -24.78 11.00
C GLY A 323 4.75 -25.07 12.18
N LEU A 324 3.63 -24.35 12.31
CA LEU A 324 2.74 -24.51 13.46
C LEU A 324 1.81 -25.72 13.32
N SER A 325 1.29 -25.99 12.12
CA SER A 325 0.25 -27.01 11.96
C SER A 325 0.81 -28.42 11.84
N TRP A 326 2.00 -28.59 11.23
CA TRP A 326 2.62 -29.91 11.03
C TRP A 326 3.86 -30.16 11.89
N ILE A 327 4.78 -29.19 12.01
CA ILE A 327 6.03 -29.41 12.75
C ILE A 327 5.80 -29.29 14.27
N TYR A 328 5.27 -28.15 14.72
CA TYR A 328 4.87 -27.96 16.12
C TYR A 328 3.65 -28.81 16.48
N GLY A 329 2.74 -28.95 15.52
CA GLY A 329 1.55 -29.79 15.58
C GLY A 329 0.29 -29.01 15.98
N VAL A 330 -0.71 -29.02 15.11
CA VAL A 330 -1.97 -28.28 15.27
C VAL A 330 -2.69 -28.59 16.58
N ASN A 331 -2.64 -29.84 17.06
CA ASN A 331 -3.26 -30.23 18.33
C ASN A 331 -2.59 -29.60 19.54
N ARG A 332 -1.27 -29.38 19.48
CA ARG A 332 -0.52 -28.71 20.54
C ARG A 332 -0.85 -27.23 20.54
N PHE A 333 -0.83 -26.62 19.36
CA PHE A 333 -1.19 -25.22 19.20
C PHE A 333 -2.62 -24.91 19.65
N ILE A 334 -3.59 -25.78 19.35
CA ILE A 334 -4.96 -25.63 19.85
C ILE A 334 -5.00 -25.66 21.38
N LYS A 335 -4.28 -26.58 22.03
CA LYS A 335 -4.20 -26.62 23.49
C LYS A 335 -3.59 -25.35 24.06
N ASP A 336 -2.59 -24.78 23.40
CA ASP A 336 -1.95 -23.52 23.80
C ASP A 336 -2.96 -22.36 23.72
N ILE A 337 -3.81 -22.35 22.69
CA ILE A 337 -4.90 -21.38 22.57
C ILE A 337 -5.97 -21.60 23.65
N GLU A 338 -6.37 -22.84 23.92
CA GLU A 338 -7.34 -23.17 24.96
C GLU A 338 -6.85 -22.77 26.36
N MET A 339 -5.53 -22.79 26.60
CA MET A 339 -4.94 -22.26 27.83
C MET A 339 -5.15 -20.73 27.98
N MET A 340 -5.18 -19.98 26.86
CA MET A 340 -5.39 -18.54 26.87
C MET A 340 -6.87 -18.16 26.97
N ILE A 341 -7.71 -18.67 26.06
CA ILE A 341 -9.10 -18.21 25.85
C ILE A 341 -10.18 -19.18 26.37
N GLY A 342 -9.77 -20.30 26.98
CA GLY A 342 -10.64 -21.38 27.44
C GLY A 342 -10.96 -22.43 26.37
N GLU A 343 -11.43 -23.60 26.82
CA GLU A 343 -11.83 -24.72 25.96
C GLU A 343 -13.02 -24.38 25.06
N ARG A 344 -13.07 -24.97 23.86
CA ARG A 344 -14.13 -24.76 22.87
C ARG A 344 -14.66 -26.09 22.33
N THR A 345 -15.78 -26.00 21.61
CA THR A 345 -16.42 -27.19 21.03
C THR A 345 -15.59 -27.79 19.91
N TRP A 346 -15.79 -29.08 19.65
CA TRP A 346 -15.09 -29.78 18.57
C TRP A 346 -15.36 -29.16 17.19
N LEU A 347 -16.61 -28.75 16.92
CA LEU A 347 -16.99 -28.10 15.64
C LEU A 347 -16.25 -26.78 15.43
N PHE A 348 -16.06 -26.00 16.50
CA PHE A 348 -15.27 -24.77 16.43
C PHE A 348 -13.84 -25.08 15.96
N TRP A 349 -13.19 -26.05 16.59
CA TRP A 349 -11.82 -26.43 16.22
C TRP A 349 -11.69 -27.13 14.89
N LEU A 350 -12.73 -27.84 14.42
CA LEU A 350 -12.73 -28.48 13.11
C LEU A 350 -12.49 -27.46 11.99
N TRP A 351 -13.14 -26.30 12.05
CA TRP A 351 -12.96 -25.21 11.09
C TRP A 351 -11.51 -24.73 11.04
N TRP A 352 -10.96 -24.31 12.19
CA TRP A 352 -9.58 -23.80 12.25
C TRP A 352 -8.54 -24.83 11.86
N ARG A 353 -8.76 -26.10 12.23
CA ARG A 353 -7.91 -27.22 11.78
C ARG A 353 -7.93 -27.31 10.27
N ALA A 354 -9.10 -27.38 9.65
CA ALA A 354 -9.23 -27.47 8.20
C ALA A 354 -8.56 -26.28 7.49
N CYS A 355 -8.74 -25.07 8.01
CA CYS A 355 -8.09 -23.87 7.50
C CYS A 355 -6.56 -23.95 7.59
N TRP A 356 -6.02 -24.24 8.78
CA TRP A 356 -4.58 -24.21 9.03
C TRP A 356 -3.81 -25.38 8.41
N THR A 357 -4.40 -26.57 8.34
CA THR A 357 -3.73 -27.78 7.84
C THR A 357 -3.99 -28.08 6.37
N PHE A 358 -4.98 -27.44 5.73
CA PHE A 358 -5.32 -27.80 4.35
C PHE A 358 -5.72 -26.59 3.51
N ILE A 359 -6.79 -25.87 3.86
CA ILE A 359 -7.38 -24.85 2.97
C ILE A 359 -6.40 -23.70 2.71
N ALA A 360 -5.91 -23.03 3.76
CA ALA A 360 -5.00 -21.89 3.59
C ALA A 360 -3.66 -22.28 2.95
N PRO A 361 -2.99 -23.37 3.40
CA PRO A 361 -1.76 -23.84 2.75
C PRO A 361 -1.94 -24.17 1.25
N CYS A 362 -3.01 -24.87 0.88
CA CYS A 362 -3.27 -25.21 -0.53
C CYS A 362 -3.56 -23.96 -1.36
N LEU A 363 -4.43 -23.06 -0.90
CA LEU A 363 -4.75 -21.83 -1.61
C LEU A 363 -3.51 -20.96 -1.80
N LEU A 364 -2.71 -20.79 -0.74
CA LEU A 364 -1.49 -19.99 -0.81
C LEU A 364 -0.44 -20.60 -1.74
N ALA A 365 -0.29 -21.93 -1.74
CA ALA A 365 0.63 -22.60 -2.65
C ALA A 365 0.21 -22.41 -4.11
N VAL A 366 -1.10 -22.53 -4.41
CA VAL A 366 -1.64 -22.28 -5.75
C VAL A 366 -1.40 -20.83 -6.17
N ILE A 367 -1.69 -19.86 -5.31
CA ILE A 367 -1.46 -18.44 -5.58
C ILE A 367 0.01 -18.15 -5.83
N LEU A 368 0.91 -18.70 -5.01
CA LEU A 368 2.35 -18.49 -5.15
C LEU A 368 2.87 -19.07 -6.47
N ILE A 369 2.51 -20.31 -6.81
CA ILE A 369 2.91 -20.96 -8.06
C ILE A 369 2.37 -20.18 -9.26
N TRP A 370 1.09 -19.82 -9.23
CA TRP A 370 0.47 -19.04 -10.30
C TRP A 370 1.13 -17.68 -10.46
N SER A 371 1.36 -16.95 -9.36
CA SER A 371 1.98 -15.63 -9.39
C SER A 371 3.42 -15.64 -9.91
N LEU A 372 4.16 -16.72 -9.69
CA LEU A 372 5.50 -16.91 -10.27
C LEU A 372 5.40 -17.27 -11.76
N ALA A 373 4.42 -18.09 -12.14
CA ALA A 373 4.21 -18.49 -13.53
C ALA A 373 3.75 -17.33 -14.43
N THR A 374 3.00 -16.38 -13.89
CA THR A 374 2.49 -15.19 -14.60
C THR A 374 3.28 -13.92 -14.29
N PHE A 375 4.53 -14.05 -13.85
CA PHE A 375 5.40 -12.89 -13.60
C PHE A 375 5.56 -12.04 -14.86
N ALA A 376 5.28 -10.75 -14.72
CA ALA A 376 5.54 -9.73 -15.72
C ALA A 376 6.43 -8.64 -15.09
N PRO A 377 7.50 -8.17 -15.78
CA PRO A 377 8.33 -7.08 -15.27
C PRO A 377 7.50 -5.86 -14.87
N PRO A 378 7.81 -5.21 -13.73
CA PRO A 378 7.08 -4.02 -13.32
C PRO A 378 7.30 -2.88 -14.33
N THR A 379 6.33 -1.98 -14.38
CA THR A 379 6.41 -0.69 -15.08
C THR A 379 5.94 0.41 -14.13
N TYR A 380 6.31 1.65 -14.43
CA TYR A 380 5.74 2.82 -13.77
C TYR A 380 5.18 3.76 -14.85
N GLY A 381 3.86 3.78 -14.99
CA GLY A 381 3.20 4.40 -16.15
C GLY A 381 3.66 3.73 -17.45
N SER A 382 4.11 4.53 -18.41
CA SER A 382 4.70 4.08 -19.68
C SER A 382 6.18 3.68 -19.58
N VAL A 383 6.83 3.92 -18.44
CA VAL A 383 8.27 3.70 -18.28
C VAL A 383 8.55 2.25 -17.88
N GLN A 384 9.35 1.55 -18.69
CA GLN A 384 9.80 0.19 -18.41
C GLN A 384 11.08 0.18 -17.58
N TYR A 385 11.21 -0.83 -16.70
CA TYR A 385 12.42 -0.99 -15.90
C TYR A 385 13.53 -1.68 -16.72
N PRO A 386 14.78 -1.19 -16.63
CA PRO A 386 15.91 -1.81 -17.30
C PRO A 386 16.25 -3.18 -16.69
N VAL A 387 16.92 -4.03 -17.47
CA VAL A 387 17.23 -5.42 -17.07
C VAL A 387 18.06 -5.49 -15.79
N TRP A 388 18.99 -4.55 -15.58
CA TRP A 388 19.78 -4.50 -14.35
C TRP A 388 18.92 -4.27 -13.10
N ALA A 389 17.85 -3.46 -13.23
CA ALA A 389 16.92 -3.20 -12.13
C ALA A 389 16.13 -4.47 -11.83
N ILE A 390 15.61 -5.16 -12.86
CA ILE A 390 14.92 -6.45 -12.69
C ILE A 390 15.83 -7.47 -11.99
N ALA A 391 17.10 -7.57 -12.41
CA ALA A 391 18.09 -8.45 -11.78
C ALA A 391 18.33 -8.08 -10.31
N LEU A 392 18.43 -6.79 -9.99
CA LEU A 392 18.52 -6.30 -8.61
C LEU A 392 17.29 -6.71 -7.78
N GLY A 393 16.09 -6.71 -8.37
CA GLY A 393 14.85 -7.08 -7.70
C GLY A 393 14.86 -8.55 -7.27
N TRP A 394 15.33 -9.43 -8.14
CA TRP A 394 15.57 -10.84 -7.79
C TRP A 394 16.63 -11.01 -6.71
N CYS A 395 17.72 -10.24 -6.77
CA CYS A 395 18.75 -10.24 -5.72
C CYS A 395 18.18 -9.81 -4.36
N MET A 396 17.28 -8.81 -4.32
CA MET A 396 16.60 -8.39 -3.09
C MET A 396 15.71 -9.50 -2.52
N ILE A 397 14.96 -10.20 -3.37
CA ILE A 397 14.13 -11.34 -2.93
C ILE A 397 15.00 -12.45 -2.33
N ILE A 398 16.10 -12.79 -2.99
CA ILE A 398 17.05 -13.80 -2.50
C ILE A 398 17.63 -13.34 -1.16
N PHE A 399 18.06 -12.07 -1.05
CA PHE A 399 18.63 -11.54 0.19
C PHE A 399 17.66 -11.60 1.37
N CYS A 400 16.38 -11.30 1.13
CA CYS A 400 15.36 -11.39 2.17
C CYS A 400 15.04 -12.84 2.53
N SER A 401 14.95 -13.74 1.56
CA SER A 401 14.51 -15.13 1.79
C SER A 401 15.64 -16.09 2.22
N MET A 402 16.91 -15.79 1.92
CA MET A 402 18.05 -16.69 2.20
C MET A 402 18.24 -17.01 3.69
N TRP A 403 17.76 -16.14 4.58
CA TRP A 403 17.84 -16.35 6.03
C TRP A 403 17.05 -17.57 6.49
N ILE A 404 15.97 -17.94 5.79
CA ILE A 404 15.18 -19.14 6.08
C ILE A 404 16.05 -20.41 5.97
N PRO A 405 16.63 -20.75 4.80
CA PRO A 405 17.46 -21.94 4.68
C PRO A 405 18.79 -21.82 5.45
N ILE A 406 19.43 -20.65 5.52
CA ILE A 406 20.70 -20.48 6.24
C ILE A 406 20.52 -20.81 7.72
N VAL A 407 19.51 -20.22 8.37
CA VAL A 407 19.25 -20.46 9.80
C VAL A 407 18.81 -21.89 10.03
N ALA A 408 18.01 -22.49 9.14
CA ALA A 408 17.66 -23.90 9.22
C ALA A 408 18.92 -24.80 9.22
N ILE A 409 19.86 -24.57 8.30
CA ILE A 409 21.12 -25.31 8.23
C ILE A 409 21.94 -25.12 9.51
N VAL A 410 22.12 -23.89 9.97
CA VAL A 410 22.88 -23.57 11.19
C VAL A 410 22.27 -24.29 12.41
N ARG A 411 20.94 -24.24 12.56
CA ARG A 411 20.22 -24.89 13.66
C ARG A 411 20.32 -26.41 13.62
N VAL A 412 20.24 -27.02 12.44
CA VAL A 412 20.44 -28.46 12.27
C VAL A 412 21.88 -28.86 12.59
N VAL A 413 22.89 -28.10 12.15
CA VAL A 413 24.31 -28.41 12.43
C VAL A 413 24.61 -28.34 13.92
N GLN A 414 24.06 -27.34 14.62
CA GLN A 414 24.22 -27.10 16.06
C GLN A 414 23.39 -28.04 16.94
N ALA A 415 22.36 -28.68 16.39
CA ALA A 415 21.51 -29.59 17.15
C ALA A 415 22.26 -30.83 17.62
N GLU A 416 21.91 -31.31 18.81
CA GLU A 416 22.43 -32.54 19.38
C GLU A 416 21.90 -33.76 18.60
N GLY A 417 22.77 -34.71 18.27
CA GLY A 417 22.41 -35.91 17.54
C GLY A 417 23.59 -36.54 16.81
N ALA A 418 23.66 -37.87 16.78
CA ALA A 418 24.71 -38.62 16.10
C ALA A 418 24.45 -38.73 14.58
N THR A 419 23.18 -38.74 14.18
CA THR A 419 22.76 -38.82 12.77
C THR A 419 22.08 -37.54 12.31
N LEU A 420 22.08 -37.29 11.00
CA LEU A 420 21.39 -36.14 10.41
C LEU A 420 19.89 -36.14 10.77
N CYS A 421 19.23 -37.30 10.77
CA CYS A 421 17.82 -37.42 11.15
C CYS A 421 17.57 -37.03 12.60
N GLN A 422 18.46 -37.41 13.53
CA GLN A 422 18.37 -37.00 14.93
C GLN A 422 18.55 -35.50 15.08
N LYS A 423 19.52 -34.92 14.38
CA LYS A 423 19.76 -33.46 14.37
C LYS A 423 18.58 -32.67 13.81
N ILE A 424 17.98 -33.12 12.71
CA ILE A 424 16.77 -32.52 12.14
C ILE A 424 15.60 -32.62 13.13
N SER A 425 15.38 -33.80 13.72
CA SER A 425 14.33 -34.00 14.72
C SER A 425 14.51 -33.09 15.94
N ALA A 426 15.75 -32.92 16.41
CA ALA A 426 16.07 -32.02 17.51
C ALA A 426 15.84 -30.55 17.14
N ALA A 427 16.22 -30.12 15.93
CA ALA A 427 15.98 -28.76 15.44
C ALA A 427 14.49 -28.43 15.21
N CYS A 428 13.65 -29.45 14.97
CA CYS A 428 12.20 -29.33 14.89
C CYS A 428 11.50 -29.35 16.25
N THR A 429 12.21 -29.70 17.33
CA THR A 429 11.64 -29.75 18.67
C THR A 429 11.80 -28.39 19.35
N SER A 430 10.78 -27.97 20.09
CA SER A 430 10.78 -26.70 20.83
C SER A 430 11.96 -26.61 21.80
N ASP A 431 12.58 -25.43 21.87
CA ASP A 431 13.69 -25.13 22.77
C ASP A 431 13.30 -25.43 24.25
N PRO A 432 14.17 -26.01 25.10
CA PRO A 432 13.86 -26.25 26.52
C PRO A 432 13.32 -25.03 27.29
N GLY A 433 13.73 -23.82 26.89
CA GLY A 433 13.20 -22.58 27.47
C GLY A 433 11.71 -22.31 27.13
N TRP A 434 11.23 -22.84 26.01
CA TRP A 434 9.82 -22.77 25.61
C TRP A 434 8.94 -23.56 26.58
N SER A 435 9.30 -24.82 26.87
CA SER A 435 8.55 -25.67 27.79
C SER A 435 8.55 -25.15 29.24
N SER A 436 9.66 -24.59 29.72
CA SER A 436 9.72 -24.01 31.06
C SER A 436 8.78 -22.80 31.23
N ASN A 437 8.64 -21.98 30.19
CA ASN A 437 7.66 -20.88 30.20
C ASN A 437 6.22 -21.41 30.19
N MET A 438 5.93 -22.48 29.44
CA MET A 438 4.62 -23.14 29.47
C MET A 438 4.24 -23.65 30.86
N GLU A 439 5.20 -24.23 31.60
CA GLU A 439 4.96 -24.70 32.97
C GLU A 439 4.67 -23.56 33.94
N LYS A 440 5.40 -22.44 33.85
CA LYS A 440 5.11 -21.23 34.64
C LYS A 440 3.71 -20.67 34.39
N HIS A 441 3.24 -20.66 33.13
CA HIS A 441 1.88 -20.22 32.83
C HIS A 441 0.81 -21.19 33.37
N LYS A 442 1.08 -22.50 33.36
CA LYS A 442 0.19 -23.51 33.98
C LYS A 442 0.10 -23.35 35.49
N GLU A 443 1.21 -23.08 36.16
CA GLU A 443 1.25 -22.83 37.62
C GLU A 443 0.54 -21.53 38.01
N LYS A 444 0.72 -20.46 37.21
CA LYS A 444 0.08 -19.16 37.43
C LYS A 444 -1.43 -19.12 37.20
N ARG A 445 -2.02 -20.12 36.52
CA ARG A 445 -3.49 -20.26 36.37
C ARG A 445 -4.22 -20.26 37.73
N ASN A 446 -3.50 -20.58 38.82
CA ASN A 446 -4.04 -20.64 40.18
C ASN A 446 -3.79 -19.36 41.02
N VAL A 447 -3.18 -18.30 40.48
CA VAL A 447 -2.88 -17.06 41.22
C VAL A 447 -3.40 -15.84 40.45
N VAL A 448 -4.20 -15.02 41.12
CA VAL A 448 -4.89 -13.84 40.56
C VAL A 448 -3.90 -12.71 40.22
N GLU A 449 -4.11 -12.11 39.04
CA GLU A 449 -3.71 -10.76 38.59
C GLU A 449 -2.36 -10.20 39.05
N ASN A 450 -1.25 -10.69 38.49
CA ASN A 450 -0.03 -9.88 38.43
C ASN A 450 0.50 -9.80 37.00
N ASP A 451 1.10 -8.67 36.65
CA ASP A 451 1.60 -8.33 35.31
C ASP A 451 2.57 -9.42 34.82
N ASP A 452 2.16 -10.21 33.82
CA ASP A 452 2.92 -11.39 33.40
C ASP A 452 4.26 -11.03 32.75
N ASN A 453 4.36 -9.82 32.17
CA ASN A 453 5.53 -9.29 31.48
C ASN A 453 6.12 -8.05 32.20
N VAL A 454 6.48 -8.16 33.48
CA VAL A 454 7.01 -7.02 34.28
C VAL A 454 8.14 -6.24 33.60
N GLU A 455 9.06 -6.91 32.89
CA GLU A 455 10.21 -6.25 32.26
C GLU A 455 9.91 -5.65 30.87
N ARG A 456 8.93 -6.20 30.13
CA ARG A 456 8.58 -5.78 28.76
C ARG A 456 7.38 -4.82 28.75
N GLY A 457 6.53 -4.92 29.77
CA GLY A 457 5.26 -4.21 29.91
C GLY A 457 4.14 -4.87 29.10
N ASN A 458 2.90 -4.62 29.51
CA ASN A 458 1.69 -5.00 28.79
C ASN A 458 0.94 -3.77 28.26
N TRP A 459 -0.03 -3.96 27.37
CA TRP A 459 -0.99 -2.90 27.02
C TRP A 459 -1.70 -2.36 28.26
N SER A 460 -1.92 -1.04 28.32
CA SER A 460 -2.58 -0.44 29.49
C SER A 460 -4.08 -0.72 29.54
N SER A 461 -4.70 -0.96 28.40
CA SER A 461 -6.09 -1.36 28.26
C SER A 461 -6.28 -2.26 27.03
N ASN A 462 -7.35 -3.06 26.98
CA ASN A 462 -7.70 -3.83 25.76
C ASN A 462 -8.03 -2.87 24.60
N ALA A 463 -8.60 -1.70 24.86
CA ALA A 463 -8.87 -0.69 23.82
C ALA A 463 -7.57 -0.14 23.20
N ASP A 464 -6.51 0.07 23.99
CA ASP A 464 -5.18 0.47 23.47
C ASP A 464 -4.69 -0.57 22.44
N TYR A 465 -4.84 -1.86 22.75
CA TYR A 465 -4.47 -2.98 21.86
C TYR A 465 -5.36 -3.05 20.61
N LEU A 466 -6.68 -3.06 20.80
CA LEU A 466 -7.64 -3.24 19.71
C LEU A 466 -7.55 -2.09 18.69
N LEU A 467 -7.44 -0.84 19.16
CA LEU A 467 -7.25 0.30 18.28
C LEU A 467 -5.89 0.27 17.57
N SER A 468 -4.83 -0.17 18.25
CA SER A 468 -3.51 -0.35 17.61
C SER A 468 -3.55 -1.43 16.53
N LEU A 469 -4.28 -2.53 16.74
CA LEU A 469 -4.49 -3.54 15.70
C LEU A 469 -5.33 -2.98 14.54
N ILE A 470 -6.42 -2.26 14.81
CA ILE A 470 -7.24 -1.64 13.78
C ILE A 470 -6.41 -0.66 12.96
N GLY A 471 -5.62 0.22 13.58
CA GLY A 471 -4.75 1.15 12.86
C GLY A 471 -3.58 0.46 12.11
N CYS A 472 -3.16 -0.73 12.57
CA CYS A 472 -2.14 -1.53 11.87
C CYS A 472 -2.67 -2.19 10.59
N VAL A 473 -3.96 -2.53 10.53
CA VAL A 473 -4.56 -3.22 9.37
C VAL A 473 -5.33 -2.25 8.48
N VAL A 474 -5.95 -1.22 9.06
CA VAL A 474 -6.61 -0.16 8.31
C VAL A 474 -5.57 0.87 7.93
N GLY A 475 -4.97 0.67 6.77
CA GLY A 475 -3.94 1.53 6.23
C GLY A 475 -4.34 2.24 4.95
N LEU A 476 -3.35 2.88 4.33
CA LEU A 476 -3.48 3.56 3.04
C LEU A 476 -4.02 2.64 1.93
N GLY A 477 -3.70 1.34 2.00
CA GLY A 477 -4.17 0.33 1.06
C GLY A 477 -5.69 0.16 1.03
N ASN A 478 -6.38 0.39 2.15
CA ASN A 478 -7.85 0.33 2.19
C ASN A 478 -8.48 1.50 1.44
N ILE A 479 -7.81 2.66 1.40
CA ILE A 479 -8.34 3.91 0.85
C ILE A 479 -8.12 4.03 -0.65
N TRP A 480 -6.94 3.64 -1.17
CA TRP A 480 -6.64 3.79 -2.60
C TRP A 480 -6.41 2.47 -3.34
N ARG A 481 -5.81 1.46 -2.70
CA ARG A 481 -5.50 0.22 -3.41
C ARG A 481 -6.75 -0.62 -3.58
N PHE A 482 -7.55 -0.79 -2.53
CA PHE A 482 -8.77 -1.59 -2.60
C PHE A 482 -9.75 -1.08 -3.65
N PRO A 483 -10.10 0.22 -3.72
CA PRO A 483 -11.02 0.72 -4.75
C PRO A 483 -10.48 0.51 -6.16
N TYR A 484 -9.17 0.68 -6.38
CA TYR A 484 -8.54 0.37 -7.66
C TYR A 484 -8.64 -1.11 -8.04
N VAL A 485 -8.32 -2.02 -7.11
CA VAL A 485 -8.38 -3.46 -7.36
C VAL A 485 -9.83 -3.91 -7.58
N ALA A 486 -10.78 -3.39 -6.80
CA ALA A 486 -12.20 -3.64 -7.02
C ALA A 486 -12.64 -3.12 -8.40
N TYR A 487 -12.20 -1.93 -8.78
CA TYR A 487 -12.48 -1.34 -10.08
C TYR A 487 -11.97 -2.23 -11.23
N LYS A 488 -10.68 -2.57 -11.24
CA LYS A 488 -10.03 -3.38 -12.28
C LYS A 488 -10.69 -4.77 -12.44
N ASN A 489 -11.25 -5.29 -11.36
CA ASN A 489 -11.78 -6.64 -11.29
C ASN A 489 -13.33 -6.71 -11.29
N GLY A 490 -13.99 -5.76 -11.97
CA GLY A 490 -15.43 -5.84 -12.22
C GLY A 490 -16.32 -5.33 -11.09
N GLY A 491 -15.80 -4.46 -10.23
CA GLY A 491 -16.55 -3.79 -9.16
C GLY A 491 -17.08 -4.80 -8.13
N GLY A 492 -18.39 -4.99 -8.11
CA GLY A 492 -19.07 -5.78 -7.09
C GLY A 492 -18.73 -7.26 -7.16
N ALA A 493 -18.36 -7.75 -8.35
CA ALA A 493 -17.91 -9.12 -8.55
C ALA A 493 -16.67 -9.44 -7.70
N PHE A 494 -15.73 -8.51 -7.56
CA PHE A 494 -14.51 -8.67 -6.76
C PHE A 494 -14.78 -8.88 -5.26
N LEU A 495 -15.90 -8.37 -4.73
CA LEU A 495 -16.24 -8.50 -3.31
C LEU A 495 -16.48 -9.95 -2.89
N ILE A 496 -16.90 -10.82 -3.81
CA ILE A 496 -17.13 -12.25 -3.57
C ILE A 496 -15.81 -12.98 -3.25
N PRO A 497 -14.82 -13.04 -4.17
CA PRO A 497 -13.55 -13.69 -3.88
C PRO A 497 -12.82 -13.01 -2.74
N TYR A 498 -12.93 -11.67 -2.58
CA TYR A 498 -12.36 -10.95 -1.45
C TYR A 498 -12.90 -11.45 -0.10
N THR A 499 -14.23 -11.57 0.04
CA THR A 499 -14.87 -12.04 1.29
C THR A 499 -14.59 -13.52 1.56
N LEU A 500 -14.54 -14.34 0.50
CA LEU A 500 -14.18 -15.77 0.63
C LEU A 500 -12.73 -15.94 1.08
N MET A 501 -11.79 -15.21 0.49
CA MET A 501 -10.37 -15.24 0.89
C MET A 501 -10.18 -14.73 2.31
N LEU A 502 -10.95 -13.73 2.75
CA LEU A 502 -10.97 -13.30 4.15
C LEU A 502 -11.36 -14.44 5.09
N GLY A 503 -12.44 -15.16 4.80
CA GLY A 503 -12.94 -16.24 5.65
C GLY A 503 -12.05 -17.49 5.65
N LEU A 504 -11.54 -17.88 4.47
CA LEU A 504 -10.79 -19.12 4.29
C LEU A 504 -9.30 -19.01 4.63
N VAL A 505 -8.73 -17.82 4.49
CA VAL A 505 -7.29 -17.60 4.64
C VAL A 505 -7.01 -16.45 5.60
N GLY A 506 -7.58 -15.27 5.37
CA GLY A 506 -7.25 -14.06 6.13
C GLY A 506 -7.47 -14.20 7.64
N ILE A 507 -8.72 -14.42 8.07
CA ILE A 507 -9.09 -14.59 9.48
C ILE A 507 -8.35 -15.77 10.12
N PRO A 508 -8.25 -16.96 9.50
CA PRO A 508 -7.43 -18.07 10.02
C PRO A 508 -5.99 -17.72 10.29
N VAL A 509 -5.28 -17.11 9.33
CA VAL A 509 -3.85 -16.81 9.52
C VAL A 509 -3.67 -15.67 10.52
N PHE A 510 -4.53 -14.66 10.50
CA PHE A 510 -4.54 -13.58 11.49
C PHE A 510 -4.71 -14.11 12.91
N PHE A 511 -5.69 -15.00 13.12
CA PHE A 511 -5.94 -15.60 14.44
C PHE A 511 -4.73 -16.42 14.92
N LEU A 512 -4.08 -17.12 14.00
CA LEU A 512 -2.87 -17.89 14.28
C LEU A 512 -1.71 -16.97 14.72
N GLU A 513 -1.43 -15.88 14.00
CA GLU A 513 -0.36 -14.94 14.38
C GLU A 513 -0.63 -14.25 15.73
N CYS A 514 -1.85 -13.75 15.95
CA CYS A 514 -2.22 -13.10 17.21
C CYS A 514 -2.14 -14.07 18.39
N SER A 515 -2.57 -15.33 18.18
CA SER A 515 -2.46 -16.36 19.22
C SER A 515 -1.01 -16.73 19.49
N PHE A 516 -0.19 -16.85 18.45
CA PHE A 516 1.20 -17.24 18.57
C PHE A 516 2.03 -16.18 19.30
N GLY A 517 1.83 -14.90 18.94
CA GLY A 517 2.47 -13.77 19.64
C GLY A 517 2.02 -13.64 21.09
N GLN A 518 0.71 -13.68 21.36
CA GLN A 518 0.19 -13.59 22.73
C GLN A 518 0.68 -14.74 23.62
N PHE A 519 0.68 -15.98 23.12
CA PHE A 519 1.13 -17.15 23.87
C PHE A 519 2.62 -17.06 24.20
N ALA A 520 3.45 -16.69 23.22
CA ALA A 520 4.89 -16.64 23.39
C ALA A 520 5.36 -15.44 24.23
N SER A 521 4.63 -14.31 24.18
CA SER A 521 5.09 -13.02 24.73
C SER A 521 6.47 -12.60 24.22
N LEU A 522 6.80 -12.97 22.97
CA LEU A 522 8.08 -12.68 22.29
C LEU A 522 7.83 -12.04 20.92
N GLY A 523 8.79 -11.28 20.42
CA GLY A 523 8.78 -10.77 19.06
C GLY A 523 8.93 -11.85 17.98
N PRO A 524 8.87 -11.47 16.69
CA PRO A 524 8.78 -12.40 15.57
C PRO A 524 9.96 -13.35 15.42
N VAL A 525 11.17 -12.98 15.83
CA VAL A 525 12.33 -13.89 15.83
C VAL A 525 12.29 -14.85 17.04
N GLY A 526 11.80 -14.36 18.18
CA GLY A 526 11.79 -15.11 19.44
C GLY A 526 10.71 -16.18 19.49
N VAL A 527 9.56 -15.92 18.86
CA VAL A 527 8.41 -16.83 18.82
C VAL A 527 8.76 -18.20 18.21
N TRP A 528 9.70 -18.22 17.26
CA TRP A 528 10.19 -19.44 16.60
C TRP A 528 11.08 -20.33 17.48
N LYS A 529 11.29 -20.01 18.76
CA LYS A 529 11.78 -21.00 19.75
C LYS A 529 10.87 -22.22 19.85
N ALA A 530 9.60 -22.08 19.44
CA ALA A 530 8.67 -23.20 19.29
C ALA A 530 9.14 -24.23 18.24
N VAL A 531 9.77 -23.78 17.15
CA VAL A 531 10.34 -24.60 16.07
C VAL A 531 11.66 -23.97 15.60
N PRO A 532 12.79 -24.25 16.28
CA PRO A 532 14.06 -23.56 16.05
C PRO A 532 14.53 -23.58 14.59
N MET A 533 14.27 -24.66 13.86
CA MET A 533 14.59 -24.78 12.43
C MET A 533 13.97 -23.66 11.57
N LEU A 534 12.80 -23.14 11.95
CA LEU A 534 12.09 -22.09 11.20
C LEU A 534 12.36 -20.68 11.72
N GLN A 535 13.35 -20.49 12.59
CA GLN A 535 13.67 -19.17 13.13
C GLN A 535 14.04 -18.12 12.05
N GLY A 536 14.55 -18.57 10.90
CA GLY A 536 14.80 -17.69 9.76
C GLY A 536 13.55 -17.01 9.19
N VAL A 537 12.35 -17.58 9.43
CA VAL A 537 11.07 -16.95 9.08
C VAL A 537 10.90 -15.63 9.83
N GLY A 538 11.11 -15.62 11.15
CA GLY A 538 11.04 -14.41 11.95
C GLY A 538 12.07 -13.34 11.57
N ILE A 539 13.28 -13.76 11.17
CA ILE A 539 14.32 -12.82 10.67
C ILE A 539 13.87 -12.19 9.35
N THR A 540 13.30 -13.00 8.46
CA THR A 540 12.74 -12.53 7.18
C THR A 540 11.62 -11.52 7.42
N MET A 541 10.69 -11.79 8.35
CA MET A 541 9.65 -10.84 8.74
C MET A 541 10.21 -9.50 9.18
N THR A 542 11.19 -9.50 10.11
CA THR A 542 11.80 -8.24 10.59
C THR A 542 12.53 -7.49 9.48
N LEU A 543 13.19 -8.20 8.57
CA LEU A 543 13.90 -7.59 7.44
C LEU A 543 12.94 -6.97 6.43
N LEU A 544 11.86 -7.67 6.07
CA LEU A 544 10.79 -7.14 5.22
C LEU A 544 10.17 -5.88 5.84
N THR A 545 9.78 -5.97 7.10
CA THR A 545 9.21 -4.84 7.84
C THR A 545 10.21 -3.66 7.91
N THR A 546 11.51 -3.92 7.98
CA THR A 546 12.54 -2.87 7.92
C THR A 546 12.55 -2.15 6.58
N ILE A 547 12.59 -2.90 5.47
CA ILE A 547 12.60 -2.32 4.12
C ILE A 547 11.31 -1.52 3.86
N THR A 548 10.17 -2.10 4.21
CA THR A 548 8.86 -1.45 4.01
C THR A 548 8.68 -0.24 4.92
N CYS A 549 9.12 -0.25 6.18
CA CYS A 549 9.05 0.94 7.03
C CYS A 549 9.82 2.13 6.46
N ILE A 550 10.92 1.90 5.72
CA ILE A 550 11.68 2.98 5.09
C ILE A 550 10.88 3.57 3.93
N SER A 551 10.40 2.74 3.00
CA SER A 551 9.64 3.21 1.82
C SER A 551 8.27 3.78 2.21
N TYR A 552 7.59 3.17 3.17
CA TYR A 552 6.27 3.60 3.64
C TYR A 552 6.30 5.00 4.28
N ASN A 553 7.36 5.33 5.02
CA ASN A 553 7.49 6.66 5.60
C ASN A 553 7.80 7.76 4.55
N VAL A 554 8.21 7.37 3.34
CA VAL A 554 8.33 8.31 2.21
C VAL A 554 6.96 8.69 1.68
N VAL A 555 6.03 7.73 1.60
CA VAL A 555 4.63 8.00 1.27
C VAL A 555 4.01 8.96 2.29
N MET A 556 4.36 8.81 3.57
CA MET A 556 4.00 9.76 4.62
C MET A 556 4.56 11.16 4.37
N GLY A 557 5.80 11.26 3.88
CA GLY A 557 6.38 12.51 3.41
C GLY A 557 5.60 13.14 2.26
N TYR A 558 5.11 12.35 1.31
CA TYR A 558 4.25 12.86 0.22
C TYR A 558 2.93 13.39 0.75
N CYS A 559 2.28 12.69 1.67
CA CYS A 559 1.05 13.18 2.30
C CYS A 559 1.28 14.49 3.08
N LEU A 560 2.42 14.63 3.77
CA LEU A 560 2.79 15.88 4.45
C LEU A 560 3.02 17.03 3.47
N TYR A 561 3.70 16.77 2.35
CA TYR A 561 3.89 17.77 1.29
C TYR A 561 2.55 18.27 0.77
N TYR A 562 1.64 17.36 0.42
CA TYR A 562 0.31 17.72 -0.08
C TYR A 562 -0.58 18.37 0.99
N LEU A 563 -0.44 18.01 2.27
CA LEU A 563 -1.12 18.70 3.37
C LEU A 563 -0.70 20.17 3.43
N PHE A 564 0.61 20.46 3.38
CA PHE A 564 1.08 21.84 3.37
C PHE A 564 0.63 22.60 2.12
N ALA A 565 0.68 21.95 0.95
CA ALA A 565 0.19 22.52 -0.30
C ALA A 565 -1.32 22.78 -0.29
N SER A 566 -2.10 22.02 0.48
CA SER A 566 -3.56 22.17 0.59
C SER A 566 -4.00 23.48 1.26
N PHE A 567 -3.09 24.20 1.93
CA PHE A 567 -3.40 25.51 2.53
C PHE A 567 -3.38 26.66 1.54
N GLN A 568 -3.08 26.41 0.26
CA GLN A 568 -3.09 27.41 -0.81
C GLN A 568 -4.47 27.51 -1.46
N SER A 569 -4.82 28.71 -1.93
CA SER A 569 -6.04 28.98 -2.70
C SER A 569 -5.71 29.88 -3.89
N PRO A 570 -5.82 29.41 -5.14
CA PRO A 570 -6.23 28.05 -5.56
C PRO A 570 -5.23 26.95 -5.15
N LEU A 571 -5.68 25.69 -5.18
CA LEU A 571 -4.79 24.54 -4.93
C LEU A 571 -3.73 24.43 -6.05
N PRO A 572 -2.49 24.02 -5.74
CA PRO A 572 -1.42 23.96 -6.75
C PRO A 572 -1.69 23.04 -7.95
N TRP A 573 -2.45 21.97 -7.74
CA TRP A 573 -2.85 20.99 -8.75
C TRP A 573 -4.22 21.29 -9.40
N ALA A 574 -4.85 22.41 -9.08
CA ALA A 574 -6.12 22.81 -9.70
C ALA A 574 -5.95 23.47 -11.08
N ASP A 575 -4.74 23.88 -11.43
CA ASP A 575 -4.42 24.52 -12.70
C ASP A 575 -2.97 24.30 -13.09
N CYS A 576 -2.67 24.54 -14.36
CA CYS A 576 -1.34 24.54 -14.94
C CYS A 576 -0.61 25.85 -14.63
N PHE A 577 0.00 25.94 -13.44
CA PHE A 577 0.73 27.14 -13.05
C PHE A 577 2.21 27.08 -13.46
N SER A 578 2.71 28.16 -14.06
CA SER A 578 4.10 28.25 -14.52
C SER A 578 5.14 28.18 -13.39
N TRP A 579 4.80 28.60 -12.17
CA TRP A 579 5.75 28.67 -11.05
C TRP A 579 6.26 27.30 -10.57
N TRP A 580 5.48 26.23 -10.76
CA TRP A 580 5.93 24.86 -10.49
C TRP A 580 6.46 24.14 -11.73
N GLY A 581 6.52 24.83 -12.88
CA GLY A 581 7.06 24.30 -14.13
C GLY A 581 6.04 23.60 -15.03
N ALA A 582 4.78 24.05 -15.02
CA ALA A 582 3.79 23.61 -16.01
C ALA A 582 4.28 23.94 -17.43
N ASP A 583 4.17 22.97 -18.35
CA ASP A 583 4.55 23.16 -19.75
C ASP A 583 3.33 23.23 -20.69
N GLU A 584 3.60 23.35 -21.98
CA GLU A 584 2.59 23.45 -23.04
C GLU A 584 1.72 22.19 -23.19
N THR A 585 2.16 21.05 -22.65
CA THR A 585 1.39 19.80 -22.64
C THR A 585 0.39 19.72 -21.50
N CYS A 586 0.45 20.64 -20.53
CA CYS A 586 -0.50 20.73 -19.43
C CYS A 586 -1.87 21.25 -19.90
N SER A 587 -2.92 20.53 -19.57
CA SER A 587 -4.27 20.85 -20.03
C SER A 587 -5.34 20.54 -18.98
N ARG A 588 -6.28 21.48 -18.77
CA ARG A 588 -7.38 21.33 -17.81
C ARG A 588 -8.49 20.41 -18.31
N THR A 589 -8.68 20.36 -19.63
CA THR A 589 -9.71 19.51 -20.22
C THR A 589 -9.05 18.50 -21.14
N PRO A 590 -9.48 17.22 -21.14
CA PRO A 590 -8.99 16.24 -22.12
C PRO A 590 -9.36 16.60 -23.58
N LYS A 591 -10.06 17.73 -23.78
CA LYS A 591 -10.50 18.30 -25.03
C LYS A 591 -10.21 19.80 -25.02
N ASP A 592 -8.98 20.24 -24.69
CA ASP A 592 -8.73 21.68 -24.76
C ASP A 592 -8.90 22.12 -26.22
N PRO A 593 -9.75 23.12 -26.48
CA PRO A 593 -9.77 23.74 -27.79
C PRO A 593 -8.42 24.42 -27.97
N LEU A 594 -7.56 23.88 -28.83
CA LEU A 594 -6.40 24.62 -29.29
C LEU A 594 -6.92 25.84 -30.05
N CYS A 595 -6.29 26.98 -29.88
CA CYS A 595 -6.65 28.21 -30.55
C CYS A 595 -5.59 28.58 -31.58
N ASN A 596 -6.03 28.92 -32.79
CA ASN A 596 -5.16 29.41 -33.83
C ASN A 596 -5.02 30.94 -33.73
N LEU A 597 -3.87 31.42 -33.24
CA LEU A 597 -3.53 32.84 -33.16
C LEU A 597 -2.66 33.27 -34.34
N THR A 598 -2.82 34.53 -34.75
CA THR A 598 -1.91 35.16 -35.72
C THR A 598 -0.91 36.00 -34.93
N LEU A 599 0.37 35.61 -34.93
CA LEU A 599 1.43 36.34 -34.24
C LEU A 599 1.84 37.57 -35.08
N ASP A 600 2.44 38.57 -34.42
CA ASP A 600 2.80 39.87 -35.01
C ASP A 600 3.67 39.79 -36.28
N ASP A 601 4.36 38.66 -36.49
CA ASP A 601 5.20 38.39 -37.66
C ASP A 601 4.46 37.75 -38.86
N GLY A 602 3.13 37.61 -38.77
CA GLY A 602 2.30 36.99 -39.82
C GLY A 602 2.30 35.46 -39.82
N TYR A 603 2.92 34.83 -38.82
CA TYR A 603 2.90 33.38 -38.60
C TYR A 603 1.70 32.97 -37.74
N PHE A 604 1.16 31.79 -38.03
CA PHE A 604 0.09 31.18 -37.23
C PHE A 604 0.69 30.35 -36.10
N GLY A 605 0.26 30.60 -34.86
CA GLY A 605 0.66 29.86 -33.67
C GLY A 605 -0.54 29.13 -33.06
N ILE A 606 -0.38 27.84 -32.78
CA ILE A 606 -1.41 27.04 -32.11
C ILE A 606 -1.12 27.06 -30.62
N VAL A 607 -2.03 27.64 -29.83
CA VAL A 607 -1.87 27.81 -28.38
C VAL A 607 -3.04 27.15 -27.66
N ASN A 608 -2.81 26.57 -26.48
CA ASN A 608 -3.92 26.06 -25.67
C ASN A 608 -4.67 27.23 -24.99
N THR A 609 -5.90 26.99 -24.54
CA THR A 609 -6.73 27.94 -23.79
C THR A 609 -6.05 28.50 -22.54
N THR A 610 -5.15 27.72 -21.93
CA THR A 610 -4.37 28.11 -20.76
C THR A 610 -3.32 29.19 -21.11
N TRP A 611 -2.62 29.05 -22.23
CA TRP A 611 -1.64 30.02 -22.73
C TRP A 611 -2.32 31.34 -23.10
N LEU A 612 -3.51 31.29 -23.70
CA LEU A 612 -4.33 32.47 -23.98
C LEU A 612 -4.65 33.24 -22.70
N TYR A 613 -5.11 32.53 -21.67
CA TYR A 613 -5.45 33.13 -20.37
C TYR A 613 -4.22 33.76 -19.69
N VAL A 614 -3.06 33.08 -19.72
CA VAL A 614 -1.82 33.58 -19.11
C VAL A 614 -1.27 34.81 -19.82
N ASN A 615 -1.41 34.88 -21.15
CA ASN A 615 -0.95 36.02 -21.95
C ASN A 615 -2.03 37.10 -22.15
N ASN A 616 -3.18 36.97 -21.48
CA ASN A 616 -4.32 37.88 -21.58
C ASN A 616 -4.83 38.07 -23.02
N GLU A 617 -4.73 37.02 -23.82
CA GLU A 617 -5.22 36.93 -25.20
C GLU A 617 -6.54 36.15 -25.24
N THR A 618 -7.36 36.40 -26.27
CA THR A 618 -8.65 35.72 -26.45
C THR A 618 -8.67 34.98 -27.78
N CYS A 619 -9.30 33.81 -27.80
CA CYS A 619 -9.39 33.03 -29.03
C CYS A 619 -10.28 33.74 -30.07
N PRO A 620 -9.79 34.02 -31.28
CA PRO A 620 -10.63 34.58 -32.34
C PRO A 620 -11.85 33.69 -32.64
N ASN A 621 -13.03 34.29 -32.83
CA ASN A 621 -14.25 33.54 -33.13
C ASN A 621 -14.07 32.59 -34.32
N GLY A 622 -14.25 31.29 -34.09
CA GLY A 622 -14.14 30.25 -35.13
C GLY A 622 -12.75 29.63 -35.29
N SER A 623 -11.79 29.95 -34.41
CA SER A 623 -10.43 29.39 -34.40
C SER A 623 -10.17 28.33 -33.31
N GLU A 624 -11.23 27.89 -32.63
CA GLU A 624 -11.21 26.83 -31.61
C GLU A 624 -11.12 25.43 -32.23
N ILE A 625 -10.21 24.59 -31.72
CA ILE A 625 -9.84 23.28 -32.30
C ILE A 625 -9.96 22.18 -31.24
N TYR A 626 -10.92 21.27 -31.38
CA TYR A 626 -11.08 20.14 -30.46
C TYR A 626 -10.26 18.93 -30.90
N VAL A 627 -9.37 18.43 -30.04
CA VAL A 627 -8.65 17.16 -30.26
C VAL A 627 -9.20 16.10 -29.30
N PRO A 628 -9.70 14.95 -29.79
CA PRO A 628 -10.07 13.83 -28.94
C PRO A 628 -8.83 13.14 -28.35
N HIS A 629 -8.92 12.80 -27.07
CA HIS A 629 -7.91 12.08 -26.30
C HIS A 629 -7.97 10.57 -26.63
N GLN A 630 -6.88 9.99 -27.15
CA GLN A 630 -6.63 8.55 -26.98
C GLN A 630 -5.77 8.38 -25.73
N GLY A 631 -6.32 7.71 -24.72
CA GLY A 631 -5.54 7.38 -23.53
C GLY A 631 -4.45 6.37 -23.87
N PRO A 632 -3.39 6.26 -23.05
CA PRO A 632 -2.37 5.23 -23.20
C PRO A 632 -2.93 3.79 -23.10
N SER A 633 -4.22 3.59 -22.84
CA SER A 633 -4.90 2.30 -22.78
C SER A 633 -5.33 1.73 -24.13
N GLU A 634 -5.39 2.52 -25.21
CA GLU A 634 -5.86 2.02 -26.52
C GLU A 634 -4.75 1.37 -27.38
N GLN A 635 -3.48 1.46 -26.99
CA GLN A 635 -2.39 0.77 -27.68
C GLN A 635 -2.10 -0.66 -27.17
N TYR A 636 -2.88 -1.18 -26.19
CA TYR A 636 -2.61 -2.48 -25.56
C TYR A 636 -3.71 -3.54 -25.78
N TRP A 637 -4.55 -3.39 -26.80
CA TRP A 637 -5.61 -4.37 -27.12
C TRP A 637 -5.63 -4.85 -28.58
N GLU A 638 -4.45 -5.15 -29.14
CA GLU A 638 -4.33 -6.17 -30.21
C GLU A 638 -3.43 -7.34 -29.77
#